data_AF-A0A660PRI6-F1
#
_entry.id   AF-A0A660PRI6-F1
#
_cell.length_a   1.000
_cell.length_b   1.000
_cell.length_c   1.000
_cell.angle_alpha   90.00
_cell.angle_beta   90.00
_cell.angle_gamma   90.00
#
_symmetry.space_group_name_H-M   'P 1'
#
loop_
_entity.id
_entity.type
_entity.pdbx_description
1 polymer ?
#
loop_
_entity_poly.entity_id
_entity_poly.type
_entity_poly.pdbx_seq_one_letter_code
_entity_poly.pdbx_strand_id
1 'polypeptide(L)'
;MNRISVISLLLLLLSFSTVLALDKDQGARATLLKEKSITEYRAVPQFAAAELCTVRHVGDVAYEITPWLFGNEQYLAYQDPAMTCDTPYPFNVREIYMLLYFRKEAIIDFSVEVQAVDLTDPSCPFPGDTVSASSVYRFQFTPPGLWRIAIPLDSAAVVNGPYFAGFTIVTQLVDPDPQDSVTVLIEDFLPAPMPCVNYNIWDIDVGYVDLADNEDYNFPGKIVLYSAGETGGSGGYDDPMPKLTLLEPKADQRVGTPLRCWSWDHANSKIVDSVQYEYVSTAGWVRFGVDADNNHALRNGVDPSGTGPGYVVELGPAGITEGLHRIRATAYDTLMRTSAAQVDVTVDPTPPRMDFIKPSYMDTLCLPYTFTTFTDDDDISSVKYYWKKLNNDYSVAVVTLHQTDYGNVDDDAGDGNPIADGEFGEYYCGPTAGAIAVKYWFDQGYTEIMRELGHTISVDTVVERLASAMYTRSNNGTYDDFFAGGLQDYITYHGDDLFVESYFTPDYMDMRIIFEEKELLPILGLSGNPGMYVVLSGMSGLDNGGGQYAITISDPITGTSIDTYMRNGGSGSEVLYDGSWLELDIAIAVGANQHGNSRLEFGEASKVVSNWVYDWESSTSLSDDSLYYITAIGTDALFRTGISATLIRYHCNLNRVKGDYDGDGVSNSMDILFLINYLYQAGDAPIGGAHRADANCDNQLDIGDLIYIVKYIFEGGEAPCY
;
A
#
# COMPACT_ATOMS: atom_id res chain seq x y z
N MET A 1 33.17 42.71 -33.46
CA MET A 1 32.10 41.81 -33.95
C MET A 1 31.90 40.75 -32.87
N ASN A 2 31.12 41.08 -31.84
CA ASN A 2 29.70 40.71 -31.66
C ASN A 2 29.48 39.20 -31.46
N ARG A 3 29.17 38.80 -30.22
CA ARG A 3 27.82 38.34 -29.84
C ARG A 3 27.70 38.22 -28.32
N ILE A 4 26.81 39.05 -27.78
CA ILE A 4 26.28 39.05 -26.42
C ILE A 4 25.09 38.07 -26.41
N SER A 5 25.02 37.16 -25.44
CA SER A 5 23.82 36.39 -25.12
C SER A 5 23.03 37.14 -24.05
N VAL A 6 21.79 37.49 -24.39
CA VAL A 6 20.83 38.20 -23.54
C VAL A 6 20.10 37.17 -22.67
N ILE A 7 20.21 37.28 -21.35
CA ILE A 7 19.29 36.68 -20.38
C ILE A 7 18.23 37.74 -20.10
N SER A 8 16.98 37.44 -20.44
CA SER A 8 15.82 38.31 -20.18
C SER A 8 15.45 38.23 -18.70
N LEU A 9 15.94 39.19 -17.92
CA LEU A 9 15.43 39.49 -16.58
C LEU A 9 14.22 40.41 -16.74
N LEU A 10 13.01 39.86 -16.61
CA LEU A 10 11.78 40.66 -16.62
C LEU A 10 11.64 41.33 -15.24
N LEU A 11 12.31 42.47 -15.04
CA LEU A 11 11.99 43.36 -13.92
C LEU A 11 10.61 43.99 -14.20
N LEU A 12 9.61 43.58 -13.43
CA LEU A 12 8.33 44.28 -13.33
C LEU A 12 8.58 45.60 -12.57
N LEU A 13 8.99 46.64 -13.30
CA LEU A 13 8.99 48.01 -12.80
C LEU A 13 7.53 48.47 -12.69
N LEU A 14 6.93 48.27 -11.50
CA LEU A 14 5.75 49.01 -11.08
C LEU A 14 6.14 50.49 -10.97
N SER A 15 5.69 51.29 -11.94
CA SER A 15 5.76 52.74 -11.85
C SER A 15 4.76 53.21 -10.79
N PHE A 16 5.20 53.34 -9.54
CA PHE A 16 4.43 54.01 -8.50
C PHE A 16 4.53 55.52 -8.72
N SER A 17 3.41 56.14 -9.11
CA SER A 17 3.20 57.58 -8.93
C SER A 17 3.30 57.89 -7.44
N THR A 18 4.08 58.91 -7.08
CA THR A 18 4.24 59.41 -5.70
C THR A 18 2.86 59.73 -5.09
N VAL A 19 2.36 58.83 -4.24
CA VAL A 19 1.18 59.06 -3.41
C VAL A 19 1.67 59.80 -2.17
N LEU A 20 1.03 60.91 -1.83
CA LEU A 20 1.25 61.59 -0.56
C LEU A 20 0.96 60.60 0.59
N ALA A 21 1.86 60.49 1.57
CA ALA A 21 1.66 59.66 2.76
C ALA A 21 0.25 59.88 3.33
N LEU A 22 -0.55 58.82 3.35
CA LEU A 22 -1.91 58.84 3.92
C LEU A 22 -1.77 58.85 5.44
N ASP A 23 -2.21 59.94 6.06
CA ASP A 23 -2.26 60.08 7.51
C ASP A 23 -3.35 59.14 8.08
N LYS A 24 -2.93 58.10 8.81
CA LYS A 24 -3.80 57.08 9.43
C LYS A 24 -4.42 57.58 10.75
N ASP A 25 -3.95 58.70 11.33
CA ASP A 25 -4.44 59.30 12.58
C ASP A 25 -5.79 60.05 12.41
N GLN A 26 -6.78 59.37 11.81
CA GLN A 26 -8.10 59.94 11.51
C GLN A 26 -9.20 59.53 12.51
N GLY A 27 -8.83 59.22 13.76
CA GLY A 27 -9.80 58.87 14.81
C GLY A 27 -10.42 57.49 14.64
N ALA A 28 -9.62 56.50 14.21
CA ALA A 28 -10.01 55.10 14.16
C ALA A 28 -10.60 54.61 15.49
N ARG A 29 -11.62 53.77 15.42
CA ARG A 29 -12.29 53.20 16.60
C ARG A 29 -12.85 51.81 16.31
N ALA A 30 -12.83 50.96 17.33
CA ALA A 30 -13.53 49.69 17.34
C ALA A 30 -15.01 49.89 17.68
N THR A 31 -15.90 49.39 16.82
CA THR A 31 -17.35 49.33 17.09
C THR A 31 -17.86 47.91 16.96
N LEU A 32 -18.81 47.52 17.82
CA LEU A 32 -19.36 46.16 17.82
C LEU A 32 -20.02 45.85 16.45
N LEU A 33 -19.63 44.74 15.84
CA LEU A 33 -20.19 44.27 14.58
C LEU A 33 -21.62 43.78 14.79
N LYS A 34 -22.58 44.45 14.14
CA LYS A 34 -24.02 44.12 14.23
C LYS A 34 -24.46 43.00 13.28
N GLU A 35 -23.87 42.94 12.08
CA GLU A 35 -24.16 41.94 11.07
C GLU A 35 -23.31 40.69 11.32
N LYS A 36 -23.93 39.51 11.39
CA LYS A 36 -23.23 38.24 11.64
C LYS A 36 -23.39 37.23 10.51
N SER A 37 -24.24 37.53 9.51
CA SER A 37 -24.44 36.66 8.36
C SER A 37 -23.29 36.80 7.37
N ILE A 38 -22.44 35.78 7.29
CA ILE A 38 -21.27 35.76 6.40
C ILE A 38 -21.68 35.22 5.02
N THR A 39 -21.36 35.97 3.96
CA THR A 39 -21.43 35.47 2.58
C THR A 39 -20.03 35.09 2.11
N GLU A 40 -19.85 33.92 1.52
CA GLU A 40 -18.55 33.49 0.99
C GLU A 40 -18.38 33.86 -0.48
N TYR A 41 -17.20 34.36 -0.84
CA TYR A 41 -16.79 34.59 -2.23
C TYR A 41 -15.42 33.96 -2.47
N ARG A 42 -15.37 32.90 -3.28
CA ARG A 42 -14.13 32.24 -3.72
C ARG A 42 -13.70 32.72 -5.11
N ALA A 43 -12.40 32.92 -5.29
CA ALA A 43 -11.82 33.31 -6.58
C ALA A 43 -11.91 32.19 -7.64
N VAL A 44 -11.75 30.93 -7.23
CA VAL A 44 -11.80 29.73 -8.08
C VAL A 44 -12.52 28.60 -7.32
N PRO A 45 -13.42 27.82 -7.95
CA PRO A 45 -13.98 26.62 -7.33
C PRO A 45 -12.96 25.49 -7.46
N GLN A 46 -12.05 25.34 -6.49
CA GLN A 46 -10.98 24.35 -6.63
C GLN A 46 -10.86 23.29 -5.54
N PHE A 47 -11.57 23.38 -4.42
CA PHE A 47 -11.56 22.32 -3.41
C PHE A 47 -12.89 22.25 -2.66
N ALA A 48 -13.30 21.05 -2.23
CA ALA A 48 -14.35 20.94 -1.22
C ALA A 48 -13.77 21.44 0.11
N ALA A 49 -14.44 22.40 0.76
CA ALA A 49 -13.97 22.98 2.04
C ALA A 49 -13.81 21.96 3.20
N ALA A 50 -14.15 20.68 2.99
CA ALA A 50 -14.04 19.61 3.97
C ALA A 50 -12.69 18.87 3.97
N GLU A 51 -11.78 19.18 3.03
CA GLU A 51 -10.49 18.46 2.87
C GLU A 51 -9.27 19.21 3.40
N LEU A 52 -9.38 20.51 3.73
CA LEU A 52 -8.25 21.34 4.18
C LEU A 52 -8.31 21.62 5.69
N CYS A 53 -7.16 21.54 6.36
CA CYS A 53 -7.06 22.06 7.72
C CYS A 53 -7.01 23.59 7.69
N THR A 54 -7.82 24.24 8.53
CA THR A 54 -7.86 25.70 8.64
C THR A 54 -7.03 26.16 9.84
N VAL A 55 -6.02 26.98 9.57
CA VAL A 55 -5.19 27.61 10.60
C VAL A 55 -5.87 28.91 11.00
N ARG A 56 -6.75 28.87 12.00
CA ARG A 56 -7.53 30.04 12.45
C ARG A 56 -7.45 30.22 13.96
N HIS A 57 -7.33 31.47 14.39
CA HIS A 57 -7.48 31.84 15.80
C HIS A 57 -8.92 31.58 16.28
N VAL A 58 -9.10 31.15 17.53
CA VAL A 58 -10.36 30.58 18.05
C VAL A 58 -11.45 31.64 18.34
N GLY A 59 -11.21 32.92 18.00
CA GLY A 59 -12.11 34.03 18.34
C GLY A 59 -13.31 34.20 17.40
N ASP A 60 -14.46 34.58 17.97
CA ASP A 60 -15.61 35.07 17.21
C ASP A 60 -15.34 36.47 16.65
N VAL A 61 -15.81 36.76 15.44
CA VAL A 61 -15.71 38.11 14.85
C VAL A 61 -16.54 39.08 15.68
N ALA A 62 -15.94 40.11 16.27
CA ALA A 62 -16.62 40.94 17.28
C ALA A 62 -16.71 42.43 16.94
N TYR A 63 -15.65 43.01 16.35
CA TYR A 63 -15.60 44.45 16.11
C TYR A 63 -15.19 44.79 14.67
N GLU A 64 -15.67 45.93 14.19
CA GLU A 64 -15.18 46.59 12.99
C GLU A 64 -14.29 47.78 13.38
N ILE A 65 -13.19 47.99 12.65
CA ILE A 65 -12.34 49.19 12.80
C ILE A 65 -12.67 50.16 11.65
N THR A 66 -13.08 51.38 12.01
CA THR A 66 -13.39 52.43 11.03
C THR A 66 -13.13 53.83 11.60
N PRO A 67 -12.66 54.80 10.78
CA PRO A 67 -12.01 54.58 9.47
C PRO A 67 -10.61 53.97 9.66
N TRP A 68 -10.17 53.10 8.74
CA TRP A 68 -8.81 52.55 8.76
C TRP A 68 -8.35 52.05 7.38
N LEU A 69 -9.23 51.41 6.63
CA LEU A 69 -8.91 50.77 5.37
C LEU A 69 -9.00 51.80 4.22
N PHE A 70 -7.86 52.15 3.62
CA PHE A 70 -7.75 53.17 2.55
C PHE A 70 -7.32 52.60 1.19
N GLY A 71 -7.03 51.30 1.13
CA GLY A 71 -6.62 50.61 -0.09
C GLY A 71 -5.16 50.86 -0.48
N ASN A 72 -4.65 50.05 -1.42
CA ASN A 72 -3.21 49.90 -1.71
C ASN A 72 -2.38 49.66 -0.45
N GLU A 73 -2.82 48.67 0.33
CA GLU A 73 -2.22 48.30 1.60
C GLU A 73 -2.26 46.78 1.77
N GLN A 74 -1.36 46.27 2.59
CA GLN A 74 -1.23 44.84 2.87
C GLN A 74 -1.40 44.57 4.36
N TYR A 75 -2.23 43.59 4.69
CA TYR A 75 -2.40 43.09 6.05
C TYR A 75 -1.72 41.74 6.20
N LEU A 76 -1.07 41.52 7.34
CA LEU A 76 -0.39 40.26 7.66
C LEU A 76 -0.86 39.74 9.01
N ALA A 77 -1.02 38.42 9.11
CA ALA A 77 -1.36 37.75 10.35
C ALA A 77 -0.47 36.53 10.56
N TYR A 78 0.13 36.46 11.74
CA TYR A 78 0.91 35.32 12.19
C TYR A 78 0.00 34.09 12.32
N GLN A 79 0.43 32.99 11.69
CA GLN A 79 -0.25 31.70 11.66
C GLN A 79 0.69 30.62 12.19
N ASP A 80 0.16 29.75 13.05
CA ASP A 80 0.86 28.56 13.53
C ASP A 80 -0.06 27.35 13.37
N PRO A 81 0.15 26.55 12.30
CA PRO A 81 -0.60 25.32 12.06
C PRO A 81 -0.68 24.37 13.25
N ALA A 82 0.35 24.31 14.11
CA ALA A 82 0.38 23.40 15.26
C ALA A 82 -0.62 23.74 16.36
N MET A 83 -1.21 24.94 16.33
CA MET A 83 -2.27 25.29 17.29
C MET A 83 -3.64 24.72 16.91
N THR A 84 -3.85 24.34 15.65
CA THR A 84 -5.19 24.03 15.12
C THR A 84 -5.27 22.76 14.28
N CYS A 85 -4.15 22.28 13.76
CA CYS A 85 -4.06 21.15 12.85
C CYS A 85 -3.24 20.02 13.48
N ASP A 86 -3.74 18.78 13.39
CA ASP A 86 -3.01 17.60 13.86
C ASP A 86 -1.83 17.30 12.93
N THR A 87 -0.66 17.01 13.51
CA THR A 87 0.58 16.69 12.76
C THR A 87 0.83 17.62 11.57
N PRO A 88 0.87 18.93 11.80
CA PRO A 88 0.61 19.92 10.76
C PRO A 88 1.75 20.08 9.76
N TYR A 89 2.98 19.79 10.18
CA TYR A 89 4.17 20.12 9.43
C TYR A 89 4.70 18.90 8.68
N PRO A 90 5.21 19.10 7.45
CA PRO A 90 5.13 20.32 6.64
C PRO A 90 3.68 20.69 6.30
N PHE A 91 3.35 21.97 6.40
CA PHE A 91 2.01 22.48 6.11
C PHE A 91 1.99 23.12 4.73
N ASN A 92 1.07 22.69 3.88
CA ASN A 92 0.97 23.17 2.50
C ASN A 92 -0.16 24.19 2.37
N VAL A 93 0.16 25.47 2.52
CA VAL A 93 -0.82 26.57 2.46
C VAL A 93 -1.37 26.68 1.03
N ARG A 94 -2.69 26.58 0.89
CA ARG A 94 -3.40 26.63 -0.41
C ARG A 94 -4.17 27.93 -0.59
N GLU A 95 -4.88 28.36 0.44
CA GLU A 95 -5.82 29.47 0.38
C GLU A 95 -5.65 30.41 1.58
N ILE A 96 -5.81 31.70 1.34
CA ILE A 96 -5.84 32.74 2.38
C ILE A 96 -7.21 33.40 2.38
N TYR A 97 -7.71 33.63 3.58
CA TYR A 97 -9.05 34.11 3.88
C TYR A 97 -8.97 35.41 4.66
N MET A 98 -9.71 36.43 4.22
CA MET A 98 -9.97 37.64 5.00
C MET A 98 -11.47 37.91 5.07
N LEU A 99 -11.94 38.35 6.25
CA LEU A 99 -13.31 38.84 6.40
C LEU A 99 -13.32 40.36 6.35
N LEU A 100 -14.18 40.92 5.49
CA LEU A 100 -14.37 42.35 5.32
C LEU A 100 -15.87 42.68 5.33
N TYR A 101 -16.24 43.83 5.89
CA TYR A 101 -17.61 44.34 5.81
C TYR A 101 -17.71 45.49 4.82
N PHE A 102 -18.69 45.40 3.92
CA PHE A 102 -18.92 46.34 2.84
C PHE A 102 -20.21 47.11 3.09
N ARG A 103 -20.14 48.43 3.24
CA ARG A 103 -21.31 49.32 3.44
C ARG A 103 -22.04 49.67 2.14
N LYS A 104 -21.35 49.53 1.00
CA LYS A 104 -21.89 49.71 -0.34
C LYS A 104 -21.33 48.68 -1.32
N GLU A 105 -21.93 48.61 -2.50
CA GLU A 105 -21.41 47.78 -3.57
C GLU A 105 -20.04 48.31 -4.02
N ALA A 106 -19.09 47.40 -4.20
CA ALA A 106 -17.71 47.75 -4.55
C ALA A 106 -17.12 46.72 -5.51
N ILE A 107 -16.17 47.18 -6.33
CA ILE A 107 -15.29 46.31 -7.12
C ILE A 107 -13.89 46.49 -6.57
N ILE A 108 -13.30 45.41 -6.08
CA ILE A 108 -11.98 45.44 -5.43
C ILE A 108 -11.10 44.35 -6.00
N ASP A 109 -9.85 44.71 -6.25
CA ASP A 109 -8.77 43.85 -6.68
C ASP A 109 -7.92 43.46 -5.46
N PHE A 110 -7.69 42.16 -5.27
CA PHE A 110 -6.92 41.60 -4.16
C PHE A 110 -5.83 40.65 -4.65
N SER A 111 -4.77 40.49 -3.86
CA SER A 111 -3.84 39.38 -3.96
C SER A 111 -3.46 38.89 -2.56
N VAL A 112 -2.94 37.67 -2.45
CA VAL A 112 -2.52 37.09 -1.17
C VAL A 112 -1.10 36.52 -1.28
N GLU A 113 -0.43 36.38 -0.14
CA GLU A 113 0.89 35.78 -0.09
C GLU A 113 1.19 35.12 1.25
N VAL A 114 2.20 34.27 1.27
CA VAL A 114 2.78 33.68 2.48
C VAL A 114 4.18 34.23 2.63
N GLN A 115 4.49 34.82 3.79
CA GLN A 115 5.83 35.28 4.14
C GLN A 115 6.41 34.38 5.24
N ALA A 116 7.72 34.15 5.18
CA ALA A 116 8.46 33.50 6.26
C ALA A 116 8.40 34.35 7.53
N VAL A 117 8.69 33.75 8.69
CA VAL A 117 8.82 34.48 9.95
C VAL A 117 10.30 34.69 10.25
N ASP A 118 10.69 35.94 10.49
CA ASP A 118 11.93 36.28 11.15
C ASP A 118 11.75 36.12 12.67
N LEU A 119 12.48 35.15 13.24
CA LEU A 119 12.49 34.83 14.66
C LEU A 119 13.79 35.28 15.35
N THR A 120 14.48 36.29 14.80
CA THR A 120 15.65 36.89 15.47
C THR A 120 15.31 37.37 16.89
N ASP A 121 14.08 37.87 17.09
CA ASP A 121 13.45 37.98 18.40
C ASP A 121 12.26 36.99 18.49
N PRO A 122 12.43 35.84 19.17
CA PRO A 122 11.37 34.85 19.30
C PRO A 122 10.14 35.34 20.08
N SER A 123 10.27 36.42 20.86
CA SER A 123 9.16 37.01 21.60
C SER A 123 8.32 37.98 20.77
N CYS A 124 8.83 38.39 19.60
CA CYS A 124 8.16 39.27 18.67
C CYS A 124 8.39 38.79 17.23
N PRO A 125 7.63 37.79 16.76
CA PRO A 125 7.71 37.29 15.38
C PRO A 125 7.51 38.43 14.38
N PHE A 126 8.41 38.53 13.41
CA PHE A 126 8.39 39.60 12.42
C PHE A 126 8.24 39.04 11.00
N PRO A 127 7.53 39.72 10.07
CA PRO A 127 7.40 39.22 8.69
C PRO A 127 8.73 39.26 7.95
N GLY A 128 9.06 38.17 7.25
CA GLY A 128 10.28 37.98 6.46
C GLY A 128 10.02 37.89 4.96
N ASP A 129 10.87 37.15 4.24
CA ASP A 129 10.78 37.03 2.78
C ASP A 129 9.50 36.33 2.32
N THR A 130 8.93 36.78 1.20
CA THR A 130 7.79 36.11 0.54
C THR A 130 8.17 34.71 0.05
N VAL A 131 7.40 33.71 0.47
CA VAL A 131 7.52 32.29 0.10
C VAL A 131 6.70 31.98 -1.14
N SER A 132 5.46 32.45 -1.20
CA SER A 132 4.57 32.29 -2.36
C SER A 132 3.53 33.39 -2.40
N ALA A 133 3.00 33.69 -3.58
CA ALA A 133 1.97 34.71 -3.78
C ALA A 133 0.93 34.25 -4.80
N SER A 134 -0.20 34.97 -4.84
CA SER A 134 -1.22 34.82 -5.86
C SER A 134 -1.13 35.91 -6.93
N SER A 135 -1.73 35.63 -8.07
CA SER A 135 -2.14 36.63 -9.04
C SER A 135 -3.18 37.59 -8.44
N VAL A 136 -3.44 38.70 -9.12
CA VAL A 136 -4.46 39.66 -8.69
C VAL A 136 -5.84 39.21 -9.15
N TYR A 137 -6.79 39.13 -8.22
CA TYR A 137 -8.17 38.74 -8.44
C TYR A 137 -9.13 39.91 -8.24
N ARG A 138 -10.03 40.11 -9.20
CA ARG A 138 -11.06 41.15 -9.18
C ARG A 138 -12.39 40.59 -8.70
N PHE A 139 -12.96 41.19 -7.66
CA PHE A 139 -14.24 40.79 -7.07
C PHE A 139 -15.26 41.92 -7.14
N GLN A 140 -16.54 41.57 -7.31
CA GLN A 140 -17.66 42.50 -7.24
C GLN A 140 -18.58 42.14 -6.07
N PHE A 141 -18.64 42.99 -5.06
CA PHE A 141 -19.43 42.76 -3.86
C PHE A 141 -20.82 43.38 -4.00
N THR A 142 -21.82 42.55 -4.27
CA THR A 142 -23.23 42.94 -4.37
C THR A 142 -24.13 41.84 -3.82
N PRO A 143 -25.06 42.12 -2.89
CA PRO A 143 -25.30 43.40 -2.21
C PRO A 143 -24.23 43.73 -1.14
N PRO A 144 -24.28 44.92 -0.51
CA PRO A 144 -23.45 45.24 0.66
C PRO A 144 -23.66 44.21 1.79
N GLY A 145 -22.62 43.93 2.57
CA GLY A 145 -22.69 42.93 3.64
C GLY A 145 -21.34 42.46 4.17
N LEU A 146 -21.38 41.43 5.00
CA LEU A 146 -20.20 40.75 5.54
C LEU A 146 -19.75 39.64 4.60
N TRP A 147 -18.50 39.71 4.14
CA TRP A 147 -17.94 38.79 3.15
C TRP A 147 -16.71 38.06 3.68
N ARG A 148 -16.68 36.73 3.50
CA ARG A 148 -15.49 35.89 3.63
C ARG A 148 -14.91 35.71 2.23
N ILE A 149 -13.74 36.29 1.99
CA ILE A 149 -13.07 36.29 0.71
C ILE A 149 -11.97 35.22 0.77
N ALA A 150 -12.02 34.24 -0.14
CA ALA A 150 -11.01 33.18 -0.23
C ALA A 150 -10.24 33.30 -1.55
N ILE A 151 -8.93 33.44 -1.45
CA ILE A 151 -8.04 33.58 -2.61
C ILE A 151 -6.99 32.46 -2.57
N PRO A 152 -6.87 31.66 -3.63
CA PRO A 152 -5.83 30.64 -3.73
C PRO A 152 -4.48 31.28 -4.06
N LEU A 153 -3.39 30.66 -3.63
CA LEU A 153 -2.05 30.98 -4.11
C LEU A 153 -1.84 30.42 -5.53
N ASP A 154 -1.00 31.08 -6.35
CA ASP A 154 -0.66 30.58 -7.69
C ASP A 154 0.17 29.28 -7.60
N SER A 155 0.98 29.19 -6.55
CA SER A 155 1.68 27.98 -6.11
C SER A 155 1.49 27.80 -4.61
N ALA A 156 1.24 26.58 -4.16
CA ALA A 156 1.09 26.34 -2.74
C ALA A 156 2.40 26.61 -1.98
N ALA A 157 2.29 27.16 -0.77
CA ALA A 157 3.45 27.47 0.07
C ALA A 157 3.66 26.37 1.10
N VAL A 158 4.78 25.67 1.01
CA VAL A 158 5.17 24.65 1.99
C VAL A 158 5.93 25.31 3.13
N VAL A 159 5.43 25.18 4.36
CA VAL A 159 6.02 25.75 5.57
C VAL A 159 6.25 24.67 6.63
N ASN A 160 7.37 24.74 7.34
CA ASN A 160 7.77 23.76 8.37
C ASN A 160 7.70 24.35 9.79
N GLY A 161 6.96 25.44 9.94
CA GLY A 161 6.84 26.21 11.16
C GLY A 161 5.83 27.34 10.95
N PRO A 162 5.73 28.26 11.91
CA PRO A 162 4.87 29.42 11.79
C PRO A 162 5.23 30.32 10.61
N TYR A 163 4.25 31.03 10.08
CA TYR A 163 4.40 31.93 8.92
C TYR A 163 3.47 33.15 9.06
N PHE A 164 3.63 34.15 8.19
CA PHE A 164 2.65 35.22 8.03
C PHE A 164 1.78 34.98 6.79
N ALA A 165 0.46 34.94 6.98
CA ALA A 165 -0.49 35.03 5.88
C ALA A 165 -0.73 36.50 5.55
N GLY A 166 -0.50 36.88 4.30
CA GLY A 166 -0.63 38.23 3.76
C GLY A 166 -1.85 38.39 2.86
N PHE A 167 -2.52 39.52 2.96
CA PHE A 167 -3.69 39.88 2.14
C PHE A 167 -3.59 41.34 1.71
N THR A 168 -3.43 41.53 0.41
CA THR A 168 -3.18 42.83 -0.21
C THR A 168 -4.43 43.35 -0.89
N ILE A 169 -4.84 44.56 -0.51
CA ILE A 169 -5.91 45.31 -1.14
C ILE A 169 -5.28 46.22 -2.17
N VAL A 170 -5.34 45.83 -3.45
CA VAL A 170 -4.64 46.54 -4.55
C VAL A 170 -5.40 47.81 -4.95
N THR A 171 -6.72 47.76 -4.91
CA THR A 171 -7.55 48.93 -5.23
C THR A 171 -7.33 50.02 -4.19
N GLN A 172 -7.02 51.23 -4.65
CA GLN A 172 -7.05 52.45 -3.85
C GLN A 172 -8.50 52.78 -3.48
N LEU A 173 -8.78 52.89 -2.19
CA LEU A 173 -10.11 53.10 -1.63
C LEU A 173 -10.13 54.49 -0.97
N VAL A 174 -9.91 55.53 -1.77
CA VAL A 174 -9.98 56.92 -1.32
C VAL A 174 -11.45 57.32 -1.21
N ASP A 175 -12.07 57.08 -0.05
CA ASP A 175 -13.40 57.60 0.24
C ASP A 175 -13.34 58.61 1.41
N PRO A 176 -13.70 59.88 1.20
CA PRO A 176 -13.69 60.90 2.25
C PRO A 176 -14.82 60.74 3.28
N ASP A 177 -15.76 59.80 3.12
CA ASP A 177 -16.82 59.53 4.10
C ASP A 177 -16.62 58.17 4.83
N PRO A 178 -16.32 58.18 6.15
CA PRO A 178 -16.23 56.97 6.96
C PRO A 178 -17.49 56.08 6.92
N GLN A 179 -18.66 56.63 6.60
CA GLN A 179 -19.93 55.90 6.52
C GLN A 179 -20.08 55.03 5.26
N ASP A 180 -19.21 55.19 4.27
CA ASP A 180 -19.24 54.50 2.97
C ASP A 180 -18.08 53.50 2.78
N SER A 181 -17.34 53.22 3.86
CA SER A 181 -16.08 52.48 3.85
C SER A 181 -16.23 50.94 3.87
N VAL A 182 -15.21 50.26 3.33
CA VAL A 182 -14.91 48.85 3.61
C VAL A 182 -14.19 48.80 4.96
N THR A 183 -14.55 47.87 5.85
CA THR A 183 -13.98 47.83 7.21
C THR A 183 -13.22 46.53 7.46
N VAL A 184 -12.09 46.68 8.17
CA VAL A 184 -11.34 45.53 8.73
C VAL A 184 -12.07 45.03 9.95
N LEU A 185 -12.14 43.71 10.08
CA LEU A 185 -12.80 43.05 11.19
C LEU A 185 -11.77 42.41 12.12
N ILE A 186 -12.05 42.50 13.41
CA ILE A 186 -11.21 41.92 14.46
C ILE A 186 -12.03 41.00 15.38
N GLU A 187 -11.34 40.03 15.96
CA GLU A 187 -11.92 39.03 16.87
C GLU A 187 -12.29 39.62 18.25
N ASP A 188 -13.11 38.86 19.01
CA ASP A 188 -13.50 39.23 20.38
C ASP A 188 -12.31 39.25 21.34
N PHE A 189 -12.40 40.15 22.30
CA PHE A 189 -11.32 40.57 23.18
C PHE A 189 -10.94 39.50 24.21
N LEU A 190 -9.73 38.95 24.09
CA LEU A 190 -8.95 38.47 25.24
C LEU A 190 -8.17 39.69 25.82
N PRO A 191 -7.86 39.74 27.13
CA PRO A 191 -7.83 40.99 27.90
C PRO A 191 -6.70 42.02 27.64
N ALA A 192 -5.96 41.96 26.52
CA ALA A 192 -4.89 42.90 26.19
C ALA A 192 -4.59 42.98 24.67
N PRO A 193 -4.07 44.12 24.16
CA PRO A 193 -3.46 44.20 22.82
C PRO A 193 -2.39 43.12 22.63
N MET A 194 -2.32 42.52 21.44
CA MET A 194 -1.38 41.45 21.11
C MET A 194 -0.36 41.96 20.07
N PRO A 195 0.75 42.58 20.50
CA PRO A 195 1.81 43.00 19.59
C PRO A 195 2.44 41.78 18.91
N CYS A 196 3.04 42.02 17.76
CA CYS A 196 3.80 41.07 16.95
C CYS A 196 2.98 39.93 16.33
N VAL A 197 1.65 40.10 16.24
CA VAL A 197 0.75 39.09 15.65
C VAL A 197 0.12 39.58 14.35
N ASN A 198 -0.15 40.89 14.24
CA ASN A 198 -0.72 41.49 13.04
C ASN A 198 0.04 42.74 12.62
N TYR A 199 0.38 42.80 11.34
CA TYR A 199 1.06 43.94 10.75
C TYR A 199 0.25 44.51 9.59
N ASN A 200 0.47 45.79 9.30
CA ASN A 200 0.03 46.38 8.05
C ASN A 200 1.17 47.15 7.38
N ILE A 201 1.16 47.15 6.05
CA ILE A 201 1.99 48.01 5.22
C ILE A 201 1.06 48.86 4.35
N TRP A 202 0.99 50.16 4.63
CA TRP A 202 0.23 51.13 3.82
C TRP A 202 1.13 52.19 3.18
N ASP A 203 2.38 52.31 3.64
CA ASP A 203 3.42 53.16 3.09
C ASP A 203 4.75 52.39 3.08
N ILE A 204 5.34 52.24 1.90
CA ILE A 204 6.58 51.49 1.70
C ILE A 204 7.78 52.16 2.40
N ASP A 205 7.71 53.47 2.63
CA ASP A 205 8.75 54.21 3.34
C ASP A 205 8.65 54.02 4.88
N VAL A 206 7.46 53.63 5.38
CA VAL A 206 7.20 53.31 6.80
C VAL A 206 7.47 51.82 7.09
N GLY A 207 7.20 50.94 6.13
CA GLY A 207 7.40 49.49 6.27
C GLY A 207 6.29 48.82 7.10
N TYR A 208 6.62 47.72 7.79
CA TYR A 208 5.67 46.98 8.60
C TYR A 208 5.32 47.74 9.88
N VAL A 209 4.03 48.01 10.09
CA VAL A 209 3.51 48.60 11.32
C VAL A 209 2.74 47.56 12.10
N ASP A 210 3.11 47.36 13.38
CA ASP A 210 2.39 46.50 14.31
C ASP A 210 1.03 47.12 14.65
N LEU A 211 -0.05 46.43 14.32
CA LEU A 211 -1.40 46.97 14.51
C LEU A 211 -1.79 47.12 15.99
N ALA A 212 -1.15 46.41 16.92
CA ALA A 212 -1.43 46.50 18.34
C ALA A 212 -0.49 47.43 19.12
N ASP A 213 0.63 47.85 18.52
CA ASP A 213 1.62 48.77 19.11
C ASP A 213 2.17 49.77 18.06
N ASN A 214 1.41 50.83 17.81
CA ASN A 214 1.78 51.91 16.90
C ASN A 214 1.28 53.29 17.41
N GLU A 215 1.75 54.36 16.77
CA GLU A 215 1.41 55.73 17.16
C GLU A 215 0.02 56.20 16.67
N ASP A 216 -0.59 55.51 15.69
CA ASP A 216 -1.85 55.88 15.06
C ASP A 216 -3.08 55.35 15.82
N TYR A 217 -3.20 54.01 15.92
CA TYR A 217 -4.28 53.32 16.63
C TYR A 217 -3.91 51.88 16.97
N ASN A 218 -3.94 51.56 18.27
CA ASN A 218 -3.70 50.20 18.76
C ASN A 218 -4.97 49.36 18.67
N PHE A 219 -4.95 48.37 17.78
CA PHE A 219 -6.03 47.42 17.59
C PHE A 219 -6.24 46.60 18.86
N PRO A 220 -7.48 46.49 19.36
CA PRO A 220 -7.75 45.77 20.61
C PRO A 220 -7.79 44.24 20.44
N GLY A 221 -7.66 43.72 19.22
CA GLY A 221 -7.73 42.28 18.92
C GLY A 221 -7.13 41.94 17.56
N LYS A 222 -7.09 40.65 17.25
CA LYS A 222 -6.48 40.17 16.00
C LYS A 222 -7.37 40.44 14.80
N ILE A 223 -6.78 40.80 13.66
CA ILE A 223 -7.53 40.86 12.40
C ILE A 223 -8.00 39.45 12.00
N VAL A 224 -9.20 39.37 11.41
CA VAL A 224 -9.75 38.10 10.92
C VAL A 224 -9.14 37.77 9.56
N LEU A 225 -7.90 37.30 9.61
CA LEU A 225 -7.09 36.87 8.48
C LEU A 225 -6.47 35.51 8.83
N TYR A 226 -6.73 34.51 8.00
CA TYR A 226 -6.31 33.13 8.25
C TYR A 226 -6.09 32.38 6.94
N SER A 227 -5.65 31.13 7.04
CA SER A 227 -5.29 30.32 5.88
C SER A 227 -5.75 28.87 6.03
N ALA A 228 -5.83 28.15 4.92
CA ALA A 228 -6.11 26.72 4.91
C ALA A 228 -5.10 25.97 4.03
N GLY A 229 -4.81 24.72 4.39
CA GLY A 229 -3.79 23.90 3.76
C GLY A 229 -3.85 22.41 4.13
N GLU A 230 -2.98 21.63 3.50
CA GLU A 230 -2.80 20.19 3.73
C GLU A 230 -1.71 19.96 4.78
N THR A 231 -1.90 18.99 5.68
CA THR A 231 -0.93 18.61 6.72
C THR A 231 -0.02 17.49 6.24
N GLY A 232 1.29 17.61 6.43
CA GLY A 232 2.28 16.75 5.78
C GLY A 232 2.90 15.62 6.60
N GLY A 233 2.57 15.42 7.88
CA GLY A 233 3.09 14.26 8.63
C GLY A 233 4.58 14.32 9.03
N SER A 234 4.94 13.55 10.05
CA SER A 234 6.10 13.74 10.92
C SER A 234 7.46 13.30 10.37
N GLY A 235 8.26 14.23 9.84
CA GLY A 235 9.72 14.10 9.99
C GLY A 235 10.55 15.30 9.54
N GLY A 236 11.84 15.23 9.84
CA GLY A 236 12.76 16.37 9.86
C GLY A 236 13.58 16.53 8.59
N TYR A 237 14.25 17.67 8.42
CA TYR A 237 15.13 17.96 7.28
C TYR A 237 16.31 16.98 7.11
N ASP A 238 16.65 16.20 8.14
CA ASP A 238 17.79 15.27 8.16
C ASP A 238 17.46 13.87 7.62
N ASP A 239 16.19 13.56 7.32
CA ASP A 239 15.81 12.29 6.71
C ASP A 239 16.40 12.11 5.31
N PRO A 240 16.87 10.91 4.94
CA PRO A 240 17.45 10.66 3.62
C PRO A 240 16.41 10.92 2.53
N MET A 241 16.86 11.42 1.38
CA MET A 241 15.99 11.58 0.21
C MET A 241 15.45 10.20 -0.20
N PRO A 242 14.15 10.04 -0.48
CA PRO A 242 13.61 8.75 -0.92
C PRO A 242 14.38 8.25 -2.14
N LYS A 243 14.54 6.93 -2.23
CA LYS A 243 15.18 6.22 -3.33
C LYS A 243 14.34 4.99 -3.66
N LEU A 244 13.35 5.22 -4.50
CA LEU A 244 12.36 4.22 -4.87
C LEU A 244 12.91 3.17 -5.85
N THR A 245 12.52 1.92 -5.65
CA THR A 245 12.67 0.79 -6.58
C THR A 245 11.30 0.11 -6.73
N LEU A 246 10.98 -0.39 -7.92
CA LEU A 246 9.82 -1.26 -8.13
C LEU A 246 10.23 -2.71 -7.85
N LEU A 247 9.62 -3.31 -6.83
CA LEU A 247 9.77 -4.74 -6.51
C LEU A 247 8.95 -5.58 -7.48
N GLU A 248 7.73 -5.12 -7.75
CA GLU A 248 6.85 -5.65 -8.79
C GLU A 248 6.23 -4.46 -9.55
N PRO A 249 6.09 -4.53 -10.88
CA PRO A 249 6.71 -5.56 -11.73
C PRO A 249 8.22 -5.31 -11.92
N LYS A 250 8.95 -6.38 -12.18
CA LYS A 250 10.38 -6.38 -12.55
C LYS A 250 10.56 -5.88 -13.99
N ALA A 251 11.76 -5.40 -14.30
CA ALA A 251 12.10 -4.95 -15.64
C ALA A 251 11.96 -6.09 -16.67
N ASP A 252 11.38 -5.77 -17.82
CA ASP A 252 11.08 -6.68 -18.93
C ASP A 252 10.11 -7.83 -18.58
N GLN A 253 9.48 -7.79 -17.40
CA GLN A 253 8.46 -8.75 -17.00
C GLN A 253 7.22 -8.60 -17.89
N ARG A 254 6.62 -9.73 -18.25
CA ARG A 254 5.27 -9.75 -18.80
C ARG A 254 4.28 -9.87 -17.67
N VAL A 255 3.30 -8.99 -17.67
CA VAL A 255 2.36 -8.85 -16.56
C VAL A 255 0.94 -9.04 -17.04
N GLY A 256 0.17 -9.81 -16.28
CA GLY A 256 -1.26 -9.96 -16.48
C GLY A 256 -2.04 -8.76 -15.96
N THR A 257 -3.37 -8.83 -16.09
CA THR A 257 -4.27 -7.92 -15.37
C THR A 257 -5.09 -8.69 -14.32
N PRO A 258 -5.28 -8.14 -13.10
CA PRO A 258 -4.82 -6.84 -12.63
C PRO A 258 -3.29 -6.75 -12.50
N LEU A 259 -2.71 -5.61 -12.91
CA LEU A 259 -1.29 -5.33 -12.79
C LEU A 259 -1.01 -4.79 -11.38
N ARG A 260 -0.31 -5.56 -10.57
CA ARG A 260 0.16 -5.13 -9.25
C ARG A 260 1.49 -4.38 -9.38
N CYS A 261 1.56 -3.21 -8.76
CA CYS A 261 2.78 -2.45 -8.59
C CYS A 261 3.09 -2.34 -7.10
N TRP A 262 4.27 -2.81 -6.70
CA TRP A 262 4.76 -2.78 -5.33
C TRP A 262 6.14 -2.14 -5.30
N SER A 263 6.32 -1.13 -4.46
CA SER A 263 7.56 -0.36 -4.41
C SER A 263 8.24 -0.42 -3.05
N TRP A 264 9.55 -0.23 -3.07
CA TRP A 264 10.42 -0.19 -1.91
C TRP A 264 11.23 1.10 -1.90
N ASP A 265 11.26 1.80 -0.76
CA ASP A 265 12.18 2.90 -0.52
C ASP A 265 13.54 2.41 0.00
N HIS A 266 14.48 2.20 -0.90
CA HIS A 266 15.84 1.76 -0.58
C HIS A 266 16.67 2.85 0.15
N ALA A 267 16.13 4.05 0.38
CA ALA A 267 16.78 5.05 1.23
C ALA A 267 16.48 4.89 2.72
N ASN A 268 15.45 4.10 3.10
CA ASN A 268 14.91 4.06 4.45
C ASN A 268 14.49 5.45 4.98
N SER A 269 13.90 6.27 4.11
CA SER A 269 13.32 7.55 4.49
C SER A 269 12.08 7.32 5.36
N LYS A 270 12.05 7.91 6.55
CA LYS A 270 10.92 7.78 7.48
C LYS A 270 9.73 8.68 7.16
N ILE A 271 9.89 9.47 6.10
CA ILE A 271 8.97 10.54 5.74
C ILE A 271 8.37 10.34 4.35
N VAL A 272 8.45 9.16 3.75
CA VAL A 272 7.70 8.91 2.51
C VAL A 272 6.20 9.00 2.83
N ASP A 273 5.54 10.00 2.27
CA ASP A 273 4.12 10.31 2.48
C ASP A 273 3.24 9.47 1.56
N SER A 274 3.63 9.39 0.29
CA SER A 274 2.88 8.63 -0.70
C SER A 274 3.73 8.14 -1.87
N VAL A 275 3.27 7.08 -2.52
CA VAL A 275 3.82 6.59 -3.79
C VAL A 275 2.73 6.62 -4.86
N GLN A 276 2.97 7.43 -5.89
CA GLN A 276 2.09 7.53 -7.06
C GLN A 276 2.54 6.58 -8.17
N TYR A 277 1.58 5.89 -8.76
CA TYR A 277 1.80 4.97 -9.86
C TYR A 277 1.18 5.48 -11.16
N GLU A 278 1.97 5.43 -12.23
CA GLU A 278 1.63 5.94 -13.56
C GLU A 278 2.10 4.99 -14.66
N TYR A 279 1.44 5.01 -15.82
CA TYR A 279 1.92 4.39 -17.05
C TYR A 279 2.00 5.41 -18.19
N VAL A 280 2.84 5.13 -19.20
CA VAL A 280 2.95 5.99 -20.39
C VAL A 280 1.81 5.71 -21.37
N SER A 281 1.06 6.75 -21.73
CA SER A 281 0.09 6.75 -22.84
C SER A 281 0.56 7.61 -24.01
N THR A 282 -0.22 7.63 -25.10
CA THR A 282 0.02 8.53 -26.25
C THR A 282 -0.09 10.02 -25.91
N ALA A 283 -0.77 10.37 -24.81
CA ALA A 283 -0.95 11.74 -24.32
C ALA A 283 0.05 12.12 -23.20
N GLY A 284 0.95 11.21 -22.82
CA GLY A 284 1.87 11.38 -21.68
C GLY A 284 1.57 10.41 -20.54
N TRP A 285 2.10 10.71 -19.35
CA TRP A 285 1.91 9.89 -18.15
C TRP A 285 0.45 9.94 -17.66
N VAL A 286 -0.11 8.76 -17.38
CA VAL A 286 -1.46 8.58 -16.83
C VAL A 286 -1.33 7.95 -15.46
N ARG A 287 -1.77 8.66 -14.42
CA ARG A 287 -1.88 8.14 -13.06
C ARG A 287 -3.02 7.13 -12.96
N PHE A 288 -2.75 5.99 -12.34
CA PHE A 288 -3.76 4.97 -12.08
C PHE A 288 -3.96 4.65 -10.61
N GLY A 289 -3.03 5.03 -9.73
CA GLY A 289 -3.25 4.96 -8.29
C GLY A 289 -2.20 5.71 -7.50
N VAL A 290 -2.50 5.93 -6.22
CA VAL A 290 -1.57 6.40 -5.20
C VAL A 290 -1.81 5.53 -3.99
N ASP A 291 -0.73 5.06 -3.39
CA ASP A 291 -0.73 4.55 -2.03
C ASP A 291 -0.25 5.67 -1.09
N ALA A 292 -1.09 6.00 -0.11
CA ALA A 292 -0.84 7.02 0.91
C ALA A 292 -1.36 6.57 2.29
N ASP A 293 -1.71 5.30 2.44
CA ASP A 293 -2.30 4.80 3.70
C ASP A 293 -1.23 4.38 4.72
N ASN A 294 0.02 4.28 4.28
CA ASN A 294 1.19 3.88 5.06
C ASN A 294 1.00 2.51 5.74
N ASN A 295 0.23 1.60 5.12
CA ASN A 295 0.04 0.22 5.57
C ASN A 295 1.32 -0.59 5.34
N HIS A 296 2.25 -0.40 6.25
CA HIS A 296 3.62 -0.87 6.18
C HIS A 296 3.94 -1.72 7.40
N ALA A 297 3.74 -3.04 7.28
CA ALA A 297 3.91 -3.96 8.39
C ALA A 297 5.38 -4.07 8.82
N LEU A 298 5.69 -3.63 10.05
CA LEU A 298 7.00 -3.85 10.69
C LEU A 298 6.96 -5.15 11.48
N ARG A 299 7.79 -6.12 11.10
CA ARG A 299 7.89 -7.41 11.79
C ARG A 299 9.22 -7.52 12.50
N ASN A 300 9.16 -7.71 13.81
CA ASN A 300 10.36 -7.73 14.65
C ASN A 300 10.41 -8.92 15.62
N GLY A 301 9.36 -9.73 15.69
CA GLY A 301 9.30 -10.90 16.56
C GLY A 301 9.04 -10.58 18.04
N VAL A 302 8.79 -9.31 18.39
CA VAL A 302 8.59 -8.84 19.77
C VAL A 302 7.29 -8.06 19.92
N ASP A 303 7.08 -7.06 19.07
CA ASP A 303 5.95 -6.15 19.12
C ASP A 303 4.80 -6.61 18.22
N PRO A 304 3.56 -6.15 18.48
CA PRO A 304 2.46 -6.36 17.55
C PRO A 304 2.73 -5.70 16.19
N SER A 305 2.41 -6.40 15.09
CA SER A 305 2.41 -5.83 13.74
C SER A 305 0.99 -5.74 13.18
N GLY A 306 0.72 -4.64 12.48
CA GLY A 306 -0.43 -4.53 11.58
C GLY A 306 -0.25 -5.34 10.29
N THR A 307 -1.16 -5.14 9.34
CA THR A 307 -1.16 -5.78 8.03
C THR A 307 -0.71 -4.80 6.94
N GLY A 308 -0.31 -5.31 5.77
CA GLY A 308 0.01 -4.51 4.60
C GLY A 308 1.49 -4.51 4.21
N PRO A 309 1.81 -4.69 2.92
CA PRO A 309 3.18 -4.89 2.46
C PRO A 309 3.97 -3.59 2.23
N GLY A 310 3.47 -2.43 2.68
CA GLY A 310 3.96 -1.12 2.27
C GLY A 310 3.29 -0.66 0.97
N TYR A 311 4.01 0.10 0.16
CA TYR A 311 3.44 0.84 -0.96
C TYR A 311 2.99 -0.06 -2.13
N VAL A 312 1.70 -0.35 -2.24
CA VAL A 312 1.14 -1.24 -3.27
C VAL A 312 -0.12 -0.68 -3.94
N VAL A 313 -0.21 -0.77 -5.25
CA VAL A 313 -1.40 -0.42 -6.03
C VAL A 313 -1.67 -1.50 -7.08
N GLU A 314 -2.95 -1.84 -7.27
CA GLU A 314 -3.39 -2.71 -8.35
C GLU A 314 -4.14 -1.94 -9.44
N LEU A 315 -3.73 -2.13 -10.69
CA LEU A 315 -4.41 -1.62 -11.87
C LEU A 315 -5.31 -2.70 -12.47
N GLY A 316 -6.62 -2.48 -12.41
CA GLY A 316 -7.61 -3.40 -12.97
C GLY A 316 -7.53 -3.56 -14.50
N PRO A 317 -8.18 -4.60 -15.05
CA PRO A 317 -8.11 -4.98 -16.47
C PRO A 317 -8.58 -3.92 -17.48
N ALA A 318 -9.46 -3.01 -17.07
CA ALA A 318 -9.92 -1.92 -17.94
C ALA A 318 -8.92 -0.76 -18.08
N GLY A 319 -7.85 -0.75 -17.27
CA GLY A 319 -6.96 0.39 -17.10
C GLY A 319 -5.74 0.44 -18.04
N ILE A 320 -5.39 -0.67 -18.69
CA ILE A 320 -4.19 -0.76 -19.52
C ILE A 320 -4.40 -1.71 -20.71
N THR A 321 -3.93 -1.32 -21.89
CA THR A 321 -4.07 -2.13 -23.10
C THR A 321 -2.94 -3.15 -23.19
N GLU A 322 -3.11 -4.19 -24.02
CA GLU A 322 -2.00 -5.06 -24.39
C GLU A 322 -0.85 -4.27 -25.04
N GLY A 323 0.38 -4.72 -24.79
CA GLY A 323 1.60 -4.23 -25.43
C GLY A 323 2.68 -3.78 -24.46
N LEU A 324 3.73 -3.18 -25.00
CA LEU A 324 4.81 -2.62 -24.19
C LEU A 324 4.34 -1.33 -23.50
N HIS A 325 4.45 -1.30 -22.18
CA HIS A 325 4.19 -0.13 -21.36
C HIS A 325 5.38 0.19 -20.48
N ARG A 326 5.59 1.49 -20.25
CA ARG A 326 6.51 1.95 -19.22
C ARG A 326 5.71 2.34 -18.00
N ILE A 327 6.01 1.69 -16.88
CA ILE A 327 5.42 1.98 -15.58
C ILE A 327 6.39 2.85 -14.79
N ARG A 328 5.84 3.82 -14.06
CA ARG A 328 6.59 4.68 -13.13
C ARG A 328 5.92 4.68 -11.78
N ALA A 329 6.71 4.48 -10.74
CA ALA A 329 6.33 4.84 -9.38
C ALA A 329 7.10 6.10 -8.97
N THR A 330 6.44 7.05 -8.33
CA THR A 330 7.02 8.31 -7.84
C THR A 330 6.68 8.45 -6.36
N ALA A 331 7.70 8.37 -5.51
CA ALA A 331 7.58 8.67 -4.09
C ALA A 331 7.57 10.18 -3.89
N TYR A 332 6.70 10.64 -3.00
CA TYR A 332 6.66 11.98 -2.45
C TYR A 332 6.89 11.83 -0.96
N ASP A 333 7.94 12.46 -0.44
CA ASP A 333 8.10 12.58 0.99
C ASP A 333 7.37 13.81 1.53
N THR A 334 7.25 13.90 2.86
CA THR A 334 6.57 15.01 3.52
C THR A 334 7.21 16.35 3.12
N LEU A 335 8.52 16.40 2.94
CA LEU A 335 9.26 17.57 2.46
C LEU A 335 9.11 17.86 0.95
N MET A 336 8.22 17.13 0.26
CA MET A 336 7.96 17.21 -1.18
C MET A 336 9.17 16.88 -2.06
N ARG A 337 10.20 16.22 -1.51
CA ARG A 337 11.28 15.64 -2.30
C ARG A 337 10.74 14.40 -2.99
N THR A 338 11.18 14.18 -4.22
CA THR A 338 10.64 13.09 -5.04
C THR A 338 11.73 12.17 -5.55
N SER A 339 11.39 10.89 -5.64
CA SER A 339 12.19 9.87 -6.33
C SER A 339 11.29 9.02 -7.18
N ALA A 340 11.74 8.68 -8.39
CA ALA A 340 10.98 7.86 -9.30
C ALA A 340 11.75 6.61 -9.74
N ALA A 341 11.05 5.47 -9.73
CA ALA A 341 11.48 4.22 -10.34
C ALA A 341 10.70 4.00 -11.64
N GLN A 342 11.35 3.44 -12.66
CA GLN A 342 10.69 3.10 -13.92
C GLN A 342 11.10 1.72 -14.39
N VAL A 343 10.15 0.99 -14.94
CA VAL A 343 10.34 -0.33 -15.55
C VAL A 343 9.55 -0.39 -16.85
N ASP A 344 10.14 -1.04 -17.86
CA ASP A 344 9.42 -1.41 -19.07
C ASP A 344 8.85 -2.81 -18.85
N VAL A 345 7.55 -2.97 -19.09
CA VAL A 345 6.83 -4.24 -18.97
C VAL A 345 6.02 -4.49 -20.22
N THR A 346 5.83 -5.75 -20.57
CA THR A 346 4.86 -6.09 -21.61
C THR A 346 3.57 -6.51 -20.93
N VAL A 347 2.56 -5.65 -21.01
CA VAL A 347 1.23 -5.98 -20.50
C VAL A 347 0.57 -6.92 -21.49
N ASP A 348 0.15 -8.06 -20.98
CA ASP A 348 -0.61 -9.05 -21.70
C ASP A 348 -1.89 -9.27 -20.89
N PRO A 349 -3.05 -8.71 -21.29
CA PRO A 349 -4.28 -8.84 -20.53
C PRO A 349 -4.82 -10.27 -20.56
N THR A 350 -4.35 -11.08 -21.50
CA THR A 350 -4.66 -12.51 -21.67
C THR A 350 -3.36 -13.31 -21.63
N PRO A 351 -2.59 -13.26 -20.52
CA PRO A 351 -1.33 -13.98 -20.44
C PRO A 351 -1.59 -15.50 -20.54
N PRO A 352 -0.57 -16.34 -20.76
CA PRO A 352 -0.69 -17.80 -20.91
C PRO A 352 -1.10 -18.55 -19.62
N ARG A 353 -2.01 -17.97 -18.84
CA ARG A 353 -2.65 -18.51 -17.65
C ARG A 353 -3.65 -19.57 -18.09
N MET A 354 -3.45 -20.77 -17.57
CA MET A 354 -4.34 -21.91 -17.81
C MET A 354 -5.39 -22.00 -16.71
N ASP A 355 -6.63 -22.29 -17.09
CA ASP A 355 -7.70 -22.63 -16.17
C ASP A 355 -8.17 -24.06 -16.43
N PHE A 356 -8.27 -24.85 -15.36
CA PHE A 356 -8.82 -26.19 -15.44
C PHE A 356 -10.35 -26.11 -15.53
N ILE A 357 -10.92 -26.59 -16.64
CA ILE A 357 -12.35 -26.89 -16.72
C ILE A 357 -12.59 -28.28 -16.12
N LYS A 358 -11.73 -29.25 -16.45
CA LYS A 358 -11.67 -30.60 -15.87
C LYS A 358 -10.23 -31.10 -15.83
N PRO A 359 -9.78 -31.72 -14.72
CA PRO A 359 -10.50 -31.97 -13.48
C PRO A 359 -10.63 -30.72 -12.60
N SER A 360 -11.69 -30.66 -11.80
CA SER A 360 -11.82 -29.68 -10.70
C SER A 360 -10.94 -30.09 -9.51
N TYR A 361 -10.77 -29.15 -8.57
CA TYR A 361 -10.10 -29.44 -7.31
C TYR A 361 -10.74 -30.63 -6.59
N MET A 362 -9.91 -31.58 -6.16
CA MET A 362 -10.24 -32.83 -5.47
C MET A 362 -11.13 -33.79 -6.25
N ASP A 363 -11.28 -33.61 -7.57
CA ASP A 363 -11.97 -34.58 -8.42
C ASP A 363 -11.31 -35.96 -8.32
N THR A 364 -12.15 -37.00 -8.40
CA THR A 364 -11.66 -38.38 -8.56
C THR A 364 -11.35 -38.65 -10.02
N LEU A 365 -10.12 -39.05 -10.29
CA LEU A 365 -9.61 -39.42 -11.60
C LEU A 365 -9.46 -40.94 -11.70
N CYS A 366 -9.95 -41.51 -12.79
CA CYS A 366 -9.56 -42.83 -13.25
C CYS A 366 -9.21 -42.78 -14.74
N LEU A 367 -8.16 -43.50 -15.15
CA LEU A 367 -7.71 -43.55 -16.54
C LEU A 367 -8.48 -44.62 -17.33
N PRO A 368 -8.81 -44.36 -18.62
CA PRO A 368 -8.46 -43.15 -19.37
C PRO A 368 -9.29 -41.93 -18.94
N TYR A 369 -8.68 -40.74 -18.96
CA TYR A 369 -9.31 -39.50 -18.53
C TYR A 369 -9.03 -38.36 -19.53
N THR A 370 -10.05 -37.57 -19.84
CA THR A 370 -9.93 -36.40 -20.72
C THR A 370 -9.77 -35.12 -19.89
N PHE A 371 -8.59 -34.53 -19.96
CA PHE A 371 -8.29 -33.21 -19.39
C PHE A 371 -8.82 -32.14 -20.32
N THR A 372 -9.46 -31.13 -19.75
CA THR A 372 -9.89 -29.94 -20.46
C THR A 372 -9.41 -28.71 -19.71
N THR A 373 -8.53 -27.94 -20.34
CA THR A 373 -8.17 -26.60 -19.87
C THR A 373 -8.61 -25.56 -20.87
N PHE A 374 -8.64 -24.32 -20.41
CA PHE A 374 -8.93 -23.15 -21.20
C PHE A 374 -7.92 -22.05 -20.86
N THR A 375 -7.73 -21.12 -21.77
CA THR A 375 -6.99 -19.88 -21.53
C THR A 375 -7.62 -18.80 -22.40
N ASP A 376 -7.71 -17.59 -21.86
CA ASP A 376 -8.12 -16.41 -22.62
C ASP A 376 -7.03 -15.93 -23.58
N ASP A 377 -5.80 -16.45 -23.45
CA ASP A 377 -4.66 -16.17 -24.32
C ASP A 377 -4.94 -16.62 -25.76
N ASP A 378 -4.96 -15.66 -26.68
CA ASP A 378 -5.22 -15.88 -28.10
C ASP A 378 -3.96 -16.27 -28.89
N ASP A 379 -2.75 -16.05 -28.35
CA ASP A 379 -1.45 -16.38 -28.96
C ASP A 379 -0.74 -17.61 -28.36
N ILE A 380 -1.44 -18.33 -27.47
CA ILE A 380 -1.05 -19.62 -26.91
C ILE A 380 -0.73 -20.67 -28.01
N SER A 381 0.48 -21.24 -27.94
CA SER A 381 1.07 -22.11 -28.97
C SER A 381 1.05 -23.60 -28.62
N SER A 382 1.24 -23.95 -27.34
CA SER A 382 1.19 -25.32 -26.84
C SER A 382 0.73 -25.34 -25.38
N VAL A 383 0.08 -26.43 -24.98
CA VAL A 383 -0.26 -26.69 -23.57
C VAL A 383 0.25 -28.07 -23.21
N LYS A 384 1.09 -28.15 -22.18
CA LYS A 384 1.65 -29.40 -21.68
C LYS A 384 1.15 -29.70 -20.28
N TYR A 385 0.92 -30.98 -20.02
CA TYR A 385 0.46 -31.45 -18.71
C TYR A 385 1.53 -32.27 -18.01
N TYR A 386 1.65 -32.01 -16.71
CA TYR A 386 2.56 -32.64 -15.79
C TYR A 386 1.80 -33.21 -14.61
N TRP A 387 2.32 -34.26 -14.00
CA TRP A 387 1.81 -34.79 -12.75
C TRP A 387 2.92 -34.92 -11.71
N LYS A 388 2.54 -34.75 -10.45
CA LYS A 388 3.41 -35.00 -9.30
C LYS A 388 2.57 -35.67 -8.21
N LYS A 389 3.02 -36.83 -7.72
CA LYS A 389 2.34 -37.47 -6.58
C LYS A 389 2.48 -36.57 -5.37
N LEU A 390 1.37 -36.25 -4.73
CA LEU A 390 1.36 -35.52 -3.48
C LEU A 390 1.97 -36.41 -2.40
N ASN A 391 2.97 -35.88 -1.71
CA ASN A 391 3.49 -36.45 -0.50
C ASN A 391 2.62 -35.96 0.66
N ASN A 392 1.96 -36.90 1.35
CA ASN A 392 1.06 -36.53 2.44
C ASN A 392 1.81 -35.76 3.51
N ASP A 393 3.08 -36.14 3.76
CA ASP A 393 3.95 -35.51 4.75
C ASP A 393 5.18 -34.96 4.00
N TYR A 394 5.01 -33.79 3.39
CA TYR A 394 6.07 -33.11 2.66
C TYR A 394 6.87 -32.24 3.62
N SER A 395 8.19 -32.44 3.67
CA SER A 395 9.08 -31.62 4.47
C SER A 395 10.46 -31.50 3.82
N VAL A 396 11.12 -30.39 4.11
CA VAL A 396 12.50 -30.14 3.70
C VAL A 396 13.34 -29.86 4.94
N ALA A 397 14.60 -30.28 4.91
CA ALA A 397 15.53 -30.02 6.00
C ALA A 397 16.05 -28.58 5.87
N VAL A 398 15.70 -27.73 6.84
CA VAL A 398 16.24 -26.38 6.99
C VAL A 398 17.11 -26.29 8.25
N VAL A 399 18.06 -25.35 8.26
CA VAL A 399 18.80 -25.02 9.48
C VAL A 399 17.88 -24.30 10.47
N THR A 400 18.11 -24.49 11.76
CA THR A 400 17.47 -23.73 12.82
C THR A 400 18.46 -22.70 13.35
N LEU A 401 18.06 -21.43 13.34
CA LEU A 401 18.87 -20.29 13.76
C LEU A 401 18.06 -19.48 14.77
N HIS A 402 18.68 -19.07 15.87
CA HIS A 402 18.04 -18.29 16.92
C HIS A 402 18.40 -16.82 16.78
N GLN A 403 17.41 -15.94 16.64
CA GLN A 403 17.63 -14.54 16.28
C GLN A 403 18.52 -13.77 17.26
N THR A 404 18.48 -14.11 18.55
CA THR A 404 19.27 -13.43 19.59
C THR A 404 20.76 -13.80 19.55
N ASP A 405 21.14 -14.76 18.72
CA ASP A 405 22.56 -15.09 18.49
C ASP A 405 23.24 -14.04 17.58
N TYR A 406 22.48 -13.11 17.02
CA TYR A 406 22.93 -12.11 16.04
C TYR A 406 22.70 -10.68 16.52
N GLY A 407 23.24 -9.71 15.76
CA GLY A 407 23.07 -8.29 16.04
C GLY A 407 23.99 -7.72 17.12
N ASN A 408 25.00 -8.49 17.58
CA ASN A 408 26.06 -8.03 18.48
C ASN A 408 27.21 -7.39 17.65
N VAL A 409 27.62 -6.16 18.01
CA VAL A 409 28.68 -5.40 17.33
C VAL A 409 29.96 -5.26 18.20
N ASP A 410 29.95 -5.72 19.46
CA ASP A 410 31.02 -5.42 20.44
C ASP A 410 31.79 -6.63 21.03
N ASP A 411 31.53 -7.85 20.56
CA ASP A 411 32.29 -9.08 20.88
C ASP A 411 32.25 -9.50 22.39
N ASP A 412 31.29 -9.05 23.20
CA ASP A 412 31.04 -9.66 24.54
C ASP A 412 29.99 -10.78 24.45
N ALA A 413 30.39 -12.00 24.80
CA ALA A 413 29.65 -13.23 24.54
C ALA A 413 28.93 -13.80 25.79
N GLY A 414 28.70 -12.98 26.83
CA GLY A 414 28.48 -13.48 28.19
C GLY A 414 27.18 -13.16 28.93
N ASP A 415 26.32 -12.25 28.49
CA ASP A 415 25.31 -11.65 29.39
C ASP A 415 23.83 -11.83 29.02
N GLY A 416 23.49 -12.17 27.79
CA GLY A 416 22.14 -12.65 27.45
C GLY A 416 20.99 -11.76 27.94
N ASN A 417 21.05 -10.43 27.76
CA ASN A 417 19.96 -9.51 27.33
C ASN A 417 20.44 -8.02 27.26
N PRO A 418 19.60 -7.01 26.90
CA PRO A 418 19.79 -6.00 25.86
C PRO A 418 20.16 -4.65 26.50
N ILE A 419 21.41 -4.41 26.88
CA ILE A 419 21.77 -3.14 27.54
C ILE A 419 23.15 -2.63 27.10
N ALA A 420 23.36 -2.54 25.80
CA ALA A 420 24.32 -1.62 25.21
C ALA A 420 23.79 -1.00 23.91
N ASP A 421 24.18 0.25 23.63
CA ASP A 421 24.00 0.86 22.30
C ASP A 421 24.70 -0.04 21.27
N GLY A 422 23.93 -0.85 20.53
CA GLY A 422 24.47 -1.75 19.50
C GLY A 422 23.90 -3.17 19.43
N GLU A 423 23.02 -3.59 20.34
CA GLU A 423 22.50 -4.97 20.38
C GLU A 423 21.04 -5.06 19.92
N PHE A 424 20.79 -5.69 18.76
CA PHE A 424 19.48 -5.68 18.09
C PHE A 424 18.88 -7.09 17.86
N GLY A 425 19.50 -8.15 18.40
CA GLY A 425 19.15 -9.55 18.10
C GLY A 425 17.70 -9.96 18.40
N GLU A 426 17.04 -9.29 19.35
CA GLU A 426 15.62 -9.49 19.64
C GLU A 426 14.71 -9.09 18.45
N TYR A 427 15.20 -8.27 17.52
CA TYR A 427 14.44 -7.75 16.38
C TYR A 427 14.82 -8.40 15.04
N TYR A 428 15.54 -9.53 15.07
CA TYR A 428 16.22 -10.13 13.91
C TYR A 428 15.45 -11.26 13.22
N CYS A 429 14.14 -11.44 13.50
CA CYS A 429 13.36 -12.53 12.89
C CYS A 429 13.42 -12.51 11.35
N GLY A 430 13.42 -11.32 10.72
CA GLY A 430 13.52 -11.15 9.27
C GLY A 430 14.84 -11.66 8.69
N PRO A 431 15.99 -11.03 9.01
CA PRO A 431 17.29 -11.47 8.49
C PRO A 431 17.59 -12.94 8.78
N THR A 432 17.17 -13.43 9.94
CA THR A 432 17.34 -14.82 10.34
C THR A 432 16.52 -15.76 9.45
N ALA A 433 15.24 -15.45 9.19
CA ALA A 433 14.40 -16.22 8.27
C ALA A 433 14.96 -16.21 6.83
N GLY A 434 15.42 -15.05 6.35
CA GLY A 434 16.09 -14.93 5.04
C GLY A 434 17.36 -15.79 4.95
N ALA A 435 18.18 -15.80 6.00
CA ALA A 435 19.40 -16.61 6.06
C ALA A 435 19.12 -18.11 6.08
N ILE A 436 18.05 -18.56 6.75
CA ILE A 436 17.59 -19.96 6.70
C ILE A 436 17.31 -20.36 5.25
N ALA A 437 16.62 -19.52 4.48
CA ALA A 437 16.31 -19.79 3.08
C ALA A 437 17.54 -19.78 2.17
N VAL A 438 18.43 -18.80 2.35
CA VAL A 438 19.73 -18.76 1.65
C VAL A 438 20.54 -20.02 1.93
N LYS A 439 20.60 -20.44 3.20
CA LYS A 439 21.35 -21.62 3.62
C LYS A 439 20.77 -22.92 3.07
N TYR A 440 19.44 -23.03 3.00
CA TYR A 440 18.77 -24.16 2.36
C TYR A 440 19.22 -24.33 0.91
N TRP A 441 19.18 -23.27 0.11
CA TRP A 441 19.59 -23.34 -1.30
C TRP A 441 21.09 -23.55 -1.49
N PHE A 442 21.92 -22.99 -0.60
CA PHE A 442 23.34 -23.30 -0.55
C PHE A 442 23.57 -24.81 -0.36
N ASP A 443 22.83 -25.44 0.56
CA ASP A 443 22.91 -26.88 0.81
C ASP A 443 22.36 -27.73 -0.36
N GLN A 444 21.49 -27.17 -1.20
CA GLN A 444 21.07 -27.79 -2.47
C GLN A 444 22.12 -27.66 -3.59
N GLY A 445 23.24 -26.99 -3.34
CA GLY A 445 24.36 -26.88 -4.27
C GLY A 445 24.47 -25.54 -5.00
N TYR A 446 23.60 -24.58 -4.72
CA TYR A 446 23.69 -23.21 -5.25
C TYR A 446 24.70 -22.39 -4.43
N THR A 447 25.99 -22.72 -4.56
CA THR A 447 26.99 -22.26 -3.58
C THR A 447 27.39 -20.79 -3.69
N GLU A 448 27.14 -20.12 -4.82
CA GLU A 448 27.55 -18.72 -5.03
C GLU A 448 26.81 -17.75 -4.11
N ILE A 449 25.58 -18.10 -3.70
CA ILE A 449 24.74 -17.32 -2.76
C ILE A 449 25.38 -17.08 -1.38
N MET A 450 26.42 -17.84 -1.04
CA MET A 450 27.22 -17.66 0.18
C MET A 450 28.72 -17.52 -0.12
N ARG A 451 29.11 -16.95 -1.27
CA ARG A 451 30.51 -16.65 -1.59
C ARG A 451 30.81 -15.15 -1.62
N GLU A 452 31.88 -14.75 -0.92
CA GLU A 452 32.48 -13.43 -1.00
C GLU A 452 33.99 -13.57 -1.22
N LEU A 453 34.58 -12.78 -2.12
CA LEU A 453 36.03 -12.74 -2.38
C LEU A 453 36.68 -14.13 -2.62
N GLY A 454 35.93 -15.06 -3.20
CA GLY A 454 36.39 -16.42 -3.49
C GLY A 454 36.31 -17.42 -2.33
N HIS A 455 35.75 -17.03 -1.18
CA HIS A 455 35.56 -17.89 0.00
C HIS A 455 34.07 -18.03 0.35
N THR A 456 33.70 -19.19 0.91
CA THR A 456 32.37 -19.39 1.46
C THR A 456 32.27 -18.68 2.82
N ILE A 457 31.25 -17.84 3.00
CA ILE A 457 30.96 -17.14 4.27
C ILE A 457 30.09 -18.01 5.20
N SER A 458 30.10 -17.73 6.50
CA SER A 458 29.24 -18.44 7.47
C SER A 458 27.78 -18.00 7.34
N VAL A 459 26.84 -18.82 7.81
CA VAL A 459 25.42 -18.44 7.87
C VAL A 459 25.21 -17.23 8.77
N ASP A 460 25.97 -17.08 9.85
CA ASP A 460 25.95 -15.90 10.72
C ASP A 460 26.32 -14.63 9.93
N THR A 461 27.32 -14.72 9.04
CA THR A 461 27.68 -13.60 8.16
C THR A 461 26.53 -13.26 7.21
N VAL A 462 25.81 -14.27 6.70
CA VAL A 462 24.63 -14.06 5.85
C VAL A 462 23.53 -13.32 6.61
N VAL A 463 23.23 -13.71 7.87
CA VAL A 463 22.25 -13.00 8.70
C VAL A 463 22.63 -11.52 8.80
N GLU A 464 23.90 -11.21 9.04
CA GLU A 464 24.35 -9.83 9.19
C GLU A 464 24.32 -9.01 7.89
N ARG A 465 24.58 -9.65 6.74
CA ARG A 465 24.44 -9.02 5.43
C ARG A 465 22.97 -8.72 5.12
N LEU A 466 22.09 -9.66 5.40
CA LEU A 466 20.65 -9.48 5.24
C LEU A 466 20.12 -8.40 6.19
N ALA A 467 20.55 -8.37 7.45
CA ALA A 467 20.17 -7.33 8.41
C ALA A 467 20.56 -5.93 7.94
N SER A 468 21.71 -5.81 7.27
CA SER A 468 22.11 -4.55 6.63
C SER A 468 21.27 -4.21 5.41
N ALA A 469 20.99 -5.18 4.52
CA ALA A 469 20.21 -4.97 3.30
C ALA A 469 18.74 -4.64 3.59
N MET A 470 18.20 -5.21 4.67
CA MET A 470 16.82 -5.07 5.12
C MET A 470 16.62 -3.89 6.10
N TYR A 471 17.68 -3.12 6.42
CA TYR A 471 17.64 -2.01 7.38
C TYR A 471 17.12 -2.40 8.78
N THR A 472 17.34 -3.65 9.20
CA THR A 472 16.73 -4.21 10.40
C THR A 472 17.12 -3.45 11.67
N ARG A 473 18.40 -3.09 11.80
CA ARG A 473 18.91 -2.35 12.97
C ARG A 473 18.34 -0.94 13.08
N SER A 474 18.27 -0.20 11.97
CA SER A 474 17.74 1.17 11.98
C SER A 474 16.25 1.24 12.28
N ASN A 475 15.55 0.12 12.11
CA ASN A 475 14.10 0.05 12.20
C ASN A 475 13.62 -0.75 13.42
N ASN A 476 14.53 -1.35 14.20
CA ASN A 476 14.20 -2.31 15.26
C ASN A 476 13.24 -3.41 14.77
N GLY A 477 13.51 -3.94 13.58
CA GLY A 477 12.62 -4.86 12.87
C GLY A 477 12.75 -4.70 11.36
N THR A 478 12.02 -5.50 10.61
CA THR A 478 12.07 -5.46 9.14
C THR A 478 10.66 -5.25 8.58
N TYR A 479 10.53 -4.31 7.65
CA TYR A 479 9.29 -4.10 6.90
C TYR A 479 9.21 -5.06 5.70
N ASP A 480 8.00 -5.39 5.21
CA ASP A 480 7.81 -6.38 4.14
C ASP A 480 8.50 -6.06 2.80
N ASP A 481 8.42 -4.82 2.33
CA ASP A 481 9.13 -4.32 1.14
C ASP A 481 10.66 -4.26 1.36
N PHE A 482 11.11 -3.93 2.58
CA PHE A 482 12.53 -3.99 2.96
C PHE A 482 13.04 -5.43 3.01
N PHE A 483 12.21 -6.37 3.45
CA PHE A 483 12.52 -7.79 3.44
C PHE A 483 12.68 -8.29 2.00
N ALA A 484 11.66 -8.09 1.17
CA ALA A 484 11.66 -8.55 -0.22
C ALA A 484 12.78 -7.90 -1.03
N GLY A 485 12.92 -6.59 -0.93
CA GLY A 485 13.95 -5.80 -1.60
C GLY A 485 15.36 -6.16 -1.13
N GLY A 486 15.58 -6.20 0.19
CA GLY A 486 16.88 -6.54 0.77
C GLY A 486 17.32 -7.97 0.44
N LEU A 487 16.39 -8.93 0.42
CA LEU A 487 16.66 -10.31 0.02
C LEU A 487 16.99 -10.40 -1.48
N GLN A 488 16.24 -9.71 -2.34
CA GLN A 488 16.49 -9.66 -3.77
C GLN A 488 17.85 -9.00 -4.08
N ASP A 489 18.20 -7.91 -3.41
CA ASP A 489 19.51 -7.24 -3.56
C ASP A 489 20.66 -8.13 -3.12
N TYR A 490 20.51 -8.85 -2.00
CA TYR A 490 21.48 -9.84 -1.55
C TYR A 490 21.68 -10.95 -2.61
N ILE A 491 20.60 -11.54 -3.12
CA ILE A 491 20.65 -12.58 -4.16
C ILE A 491 21.36 -12.07 -5.42
N THR A 492 21.03 -10.84 -5.83
CA THR A 492 21.58 -10.21 -7.03
C THR A 492 23.08 -9.98 -6.90
N TYR A 493 23.52 -9.50 -5.74
CA TYR A 493 24.94 -9.30 -5.45
C TYR A 493 25.75 -10.60 -5.52
N HIS A 494 25.13 -11.75 -5.23
CA HIS A 494 25.78 -13.06 -5.19
C HIS A 494 25.56 -13.93 -6.44
N GLY A 495 25.05 -13.38 -7.54
CA GLY A 495 25.12 -14.02 -8.86
C GLY A 495 23.80 -14.50 -9.46
N ASP A 496 22.64 -14.07 -8.96
CA ASP A 496 21.31 -14.28 -9.58
C ASP A 496 20.94 -15.75 -9.89
N ASP A 497 21.58 -16.73 -9.25
CA ASP A 497 21.22 -18.15 -9.38
C ASP A 497 19.85 -18.44 -8.72
N LEU A 498 19.46 -17.61 -7.76
CA LEU A 498 18.18 -17.66 -7.07
C LEU A 498 17.25 -16.54 -7.53
N PHE A 499 15.97 -16.69 -7.22
CA PHE A 499 14.96 -15.65 -7.45
C PHE A 499 13.99 -15.58 -6.27
N VAL A 500 13.33 -14.42 -6.13
CA VAL A 500 12.30 -14.18 -5.13
C VAL A 500 10.96 -13.96 -5.82
N GLU A 501 9.91 -14.62 -5.34
CA GLU A 501 8.51 -14.42 -5.69
C GLU A 501 7.70 -14.06 -4.45
N SER A 502 6.79 -13.09 -4.58
CA SER A 502 5.96 -12.63 -3.46
C SER A 502 4.49 -12.93 -3.71
N TYR A 503 3.84 -13.51 -2.70
CA TYR A 503 2.44 -13.92 -2.71
C TYR A 503 1.72 -13.22 -1.56
N PHE A 504 0.63 -12.52 -1.85
CA PHE A 504 -0.10 -11.71 -0.87
C PHE A 504 -1.35 -12.48 -0.45
N THR A 505 -1.58 -12.57 0.86
CA THR A 505 -2.66 -13.32 1.50
C THR A 505 -2.86 -14.74 0.94
N PRO A 506 -1.80 -15.56 0.75
CA PRO A 506 -1.94 -16.89 0.17
C PRO A 506 -2.71 -17.82 1.10
N ASP A 507 -3.53 -18.70 0.51
CA ASP A 507 -4.21 -19.75 1.26
C ASP A 507 -3.38 -21.01 1.45
N TYR A 508 -3.89 -21.99 2.22
CA TYR A 508 -3.18 -23.26 2.42
C TYR A 508 -2.84 -23.97 1.10
N MET A 509 -3.73 -23.90 0.11
CA MET A 509 -3.51 -24.55 -1.18
C MET A 509 -2.50 -23.80 -2.02
N ASP A 510 -2.52 -22.47 -2.00
CA ASP A 510 -1.46 -21.64 -2.58
C ASP A 510 -0.11 -22.03 -1.97
N MET A 511 -0.03 -22.10 -0.64
CA MET A 511 1.18 -22.48 0.07
C MET A 511 1.67 -23.87 -0.31
N ARG A 512 0.77 -24.82 -0.50
CA ARG A 512 1.14 -26.17 -0.90
C ARG A 512 1.62 -26.23 -2.35
N ILE A 513 1.03 -25.44 -3.24
CA ILE A 513 1.51 -25.31 -4.62
C ILE A 513 2.89 -24.65 -4.61
N ILE A 514 3.10 -23.57 -3.86
CA ILE A 514 4.39 -22.87 -3.76
C ILE A 514 5.48 -23.81 -3.22
N PHE A 515 5.20 -24.49 -2.10
CA PHE A 515 6.21 -25.27 -1.38
C PHE A 515 6.46 -26.66 -1.97
N GLU A 516 5.40 -27.36 -2.36
CA GLU A 516 5.47 -28.75 -2.81
C GLU A 516 5.41 -28.86 -4.34
N GLU A 517 4.50 -28.17 -5.04
CA GLU A 517 4.41 -28.29 -6.51
C GLU A 517 5.53 -27.54 -7.22
N LYS A 518 5.80 -26.28 -6.83
CA LYS A 518 6.84 -25.44 -7.41
C LYS A 518 8.22 -25.64 -6.78
N GLU A 519 8.28 -26.32 -5.63
CA GLU A 519 9.52 -26.58 -4.88
C GLU A 519 10.28 -25.29 -4.48
N LEU A 520 9.54 -24.21 -4.19
CA LEU A 520 10.09 -22.96 -3.66
C LEU A 520 10.11 -23.03 -2.14
N LEU A 521 11.06 -22.36 -1.47
CA LEU A 521 11.07 -22.29 -0.01
C LEU A 521 10.35 -21.02 0.48
N PRO A 522 9.17 -21.12 1.12
CA PRO A 522 8.40 -19.95 1.52
C PRO A 522 8.83 -19.41 2.88
N ILE A 523 8.91 -18.09 2.97
CA ILE A 523 9.07 -17.32 4.20
C ILE A 523 7.75 -16.59 4.44
N LEU A 524 7.12 -16.84 5.60
CA LEU A 524 5.80 -16.35 5.96
C LEU A 524 5.93 -15.07 6.79
N GLY A 525 5.30 -13.98 6.35
CA GLY A 525 5.10 -12.77 7.14
C GLY A 525 3.78 -12.83 7.89
N LEU A 526 3.85 -12.99 9.22
CA LEU A 526 2.69 -13.13 10.11
C LEU A 526 2.43 -11.84 10.89
N SER A 527 1.21 -11.30 10.83
CA SER A 527 0.76 -10.15 11.62
C SER A 527 0.03 -10.60 12.88
N GLY A 528 -0.09 -9.69 13.85
CA GLY A 528 -0.56 -9.99 15.19
C GLY A 528 0.52 -9.76 16.23
N ASN A 529 0.44 -10.44 17.38
CA ASN A 529 1.30 -10.20 18.53
C ASN A 529 2.06 -11.48 18.95
N PRO A 530 3.37 -11.60 18.65
CA PRO A 530 4.19 -10.64 17.89
C PRO A 530 3.96 -10.72 16.38
N GLY A 531 4.34 -9.67 15.66
CA GLY A 531 4.51 -9.72 14.21
C GLY A 531 5.87 -10.26 13.81
N MET A 532 5.93 -11.27 12.94
CA MET A 532 7.17 -12.04 12.73
C MET A 532 7.33 -12.63 11.32
N TYR A 533 8.56 -13.04 11.01
CA TYR A 533 8.85 -13.91 9.87
C TYR A 533 9.22 -15.32 10.34
N VAL A 534 8.65 -16.34 9.69
CA VAL A 534 8.98 -17.75 9.92
C VAL A 534 9.17 -18.48 8.60
N VAL A 535 9.93 -19.57 8.55
CA VAL A 535 10.15 -20.34 7.31
C VAL A 535 9.29 -21.60 7.32
N LEU A 536 8.50 -21.81 6.26
CA LEU A 536 7.74 -23.06 6.13
C LEU A 536 8.69 -24.20 5.76
N SER A 537 8.74 -25.25 6.59
CA SER A 537 9.63 -26.41 6.38
C SER A 537 8.88 -27.74 6.27
N GLY A 538 7.58 -27.77 6.56
CA GLY A 538 6.75 -28.97 6.44
C GLY A 538 5.27 -28.66 6.24
N MET A 539 4.59 -29.55 5.52
CA MET A 539 3.13 -29.57 5.37
C MET A 539 2.66 -31.02 5.42
N SER A 540 1.57 -31.27 6.16
CA SER A 540 1.05 -32.61 6.38
C SER A 540 -0.45 -32.69 6.17
N GLY A 541 -0.88 -33.70 5.43
CA GLY A 541 -2.28 -34.05 5.26
C GLY A 541 -3.10 -33.04 4.45
N LEU A 542 -4.42 -33.21 4.57
CA LEU A 542 -5.43 -32.23 4.16
C LEU A 542 -6.08 -31.68 5.45
N ASP A 543 -7.24 -31.04 5.32
CA ASP A 543 -8.01 -30.54 6.46
C ASP A 543 -8.21 -31.65 7.52
N ASN A 544 -7.99 -31.33 8.78
CA ASN A 544 -8.25 -32.21 9.93
C ASN A 544 -9.75 -32.36 10.27
N GLY A 545 -10.65 -31.84 9.42
CA GLY A 545 -12.10 -31.83 9.60
C GLY A 545 -12.62 -30.62 10.38
N GLY A 546 -11.73 -29.72 10.79
CA GLY A 546 -12.03 -28.46 11.49
C GLY A 546 -11.66 -27.21 10.70
N GLY A 547 -11.31 -27.34 9.42
CA GLY A 547 -10.77 -26.26 8.60
C GLY A 547 -9.30 -25.95 8.88
N GLN A 548 -8.54 -26.88 9.45
CA GLN A 548 -7.15 -26.66 9.87
C GLN A 548 -6.21 -27.67 9.21
N TYR A 549 -5.03 -27.19 8.86
CA TYR A 549 -4.02 -27.94 8.13
C TYR A 549 -2.70 -27.96 8.89
N ALA A 550 -2.09 -29.13 9.04
CA ALA A 550 -0.85 -29.26 9.78
C ALA A 550 0.34 -28.75 8.96
N ILE A 551 1.15 -27.91 9.58
CA ILE A 551 2.38 -27.36 9.02
C ILE A 551 3.53 -27.44 10.03
N THR A 552 4.76 -27.41 9.54
CA THR A 552 5.95 -27.24 10.37
C THR A 552 6.65 -25.96 9.94
N ILE A 553 6.95 -25.09 10.90
CA ILE A 553 7.69 -23.85 10.67
C ILE A 553 9.04 -23.91 11.37
N SER A 554 10.09 -23.39 10.73
CA SER A 554 11.32 -23.02 11.42
C SER A 554 11.17 -21.61 11.95
N ASP A 555 11.23 -21.48 13.27
CA ASP A 555 10.96 -20.25 14.00
C ASP A 555 12.28 -19.57 14.42
N PRO A 556 12.61 -18.39 13.84
CA PRO A 556 13.76 -17.60 14.26
C PRO A 556 13.73 -17.13 15.71
N ILE A 557 12.55 -16.94 16.31
CA ILE A 557 12.41 -16.39 17.66
C ILE A 557 12.88 -17.41 18.69
N THR A 558 12.47 -18.67 18.56
CA THR A 558 12.90 -19.75 19.47
C THR A 558 14.13 -20.51 18.98
N GLY A 559 14.50 -20.36 17.71
CA GLY A 559 15.60 -21.12 17.10
C GLY A 559 15.26 -22.62 16.96
N THR A 560 13.98 -22.95 16.82
CA THR A 560 13.51 -24.34 16.75
C THR A 560 12.51 -24.56 15.61
N SER A 561 12.23 -25.83 15.30
CA SER A 561 11.13 -26.20 14.42
C SER A 561 9.87 -26.48 15.25
N ILE A 562 8.75 -25.88 14.86
CA ILE A 562 7.47 -25.97 15.55
C ILE A 562 6.46 -26.62 14.62
N ASP A 563 5.87 -27.72 15.07
CA ASP A 563 4.67 -28.30 14.43
C ASP A 563 3.45 -27.52 14.90
N THR A 564 2.69 -26.98 13.95
CA THR A 564 1.53 -26.14 14.22
C THR A 564 0.46 -26.29 13.13
N TYR A 565 -0.53 -25.38 13.11
CA TYR A 565 -1.65 -25.41 12.18
C TYR A 565 -1.81 -24.09 11.41
N MET A 566 -2.25 -24.21 10.17
CA MET A 566 -2.76 -23.11 9.34
C MET A 566 -4.27 -23.29 9.12
N ARG A 567 -5.01 -22.21 8.91
CA ARG A 567 -6.43 -22.27 8.51
C ARG A 567 -6.80 -21.09 7.61
N ASN A 568 -7.95 -21.18 6.96
CA ASN A 568 -8.57 -20.02 6.32
C ASN A 568 -9.44 -19.26 7.35
N GLY A 569 -9.11 -18.00 7.60
CA GLY A 569 -9.82 -17.07 8.47
C GLY A 569 -10.79 -16.17 7.69
N GLY A 570 -11.30 -15.12 8.36
CA GLY A 570 -12.30 -14.21 7.79
C GLY A 570 -11.74 -13.19 6.78
N SER A 571 -10.46 -12.83 6.90
CA SER A 571 -9.75 -11.83 6.08
C SER A 571 -8.60 -12.41 5.23
N GLY A 572 -8.24 -13.67 5.46
CA GLY A 572 -7.08 -14.31 4.86
C GLY A 572 -6.76 -15.60 5.61
N SER A 573 -5.60 -16.19 5.33
CA SER A 573 -5.14 -17.34 6.12
C SER A 573 -4.51 -16.94 7.43
N GLU A 574 -4.54 -17.85 8.41
CA GLU A 574 -3.93 -17.64 9.72
C GLU A 574 -3.06 -18.84 10.10
N VAL A 575 -1.98 -18.59 10.84
CA VAL A 575 -1.09 -19.60 11.43
C VAL A 575 -1.23 -19.55 12.95
N LEU A 576 -1.41 -20.72 13.58
CA LEU A 576 -1.42 -20.84 15.02
C LEU A 576 0.01 -20.69 15.56
N TYR A 577 0.22 -19.73 16.46
CA TYR A 577 1.50 -19.49 17.10
C TYR A 577 1.27 -19.10 18.56
N ASP A 578 1.94 -19.78 19.49
CA ASP A 578 1.81 -19.61 20.95
C ASP A 578 0.34 -19.48 21.43
N GLY A 579 -0.53 -20.35 20.91
CA GLY A 579 -1.96 -20.41 21.28
C GLY A 579 -2.85 -19.32 20.66
N SER A 580 -2.30 -18.44 19.81
CA SER A 580 -3.03 -17.38 19.11
C SER A 580 -2.97 -17.59 17.59
N TRP A 581 -4.02 -17.19 16.87
CA TRP A 581 -4.02 -17.20 15.40
C TRP A 581 -3.45 -15.87 14.90
N LEU A 582 -2.37 -15.95 14.14
CA LEU A 582 -1.69 -14.82 13.51
C LEU A 582 -2.03 -14.81 12.02
N GLU A 583 -2.37 -13.65 11.47
CA GLU A 583 -2.77 -13.53 10.06
C GLU A 583 -1.55 -13.62 9.13
N LEU A 584 -1.69 -14.37 8.03
CA LEU A 584 -0.67 -14.52 7.00
C LEU A 584 -0.90 -13.46 5.92
N ASP A 585 -0.13 -12.38 5.99
CA ASP A 585 -0.29 -11.26 5.05
C ASP A 585 0.46 -11.51 3.74
N ILE A 586 1.65 -12.13 3.83
CA ILE A 586 2.55 -12.32 2.70
C ILE A 586 3.37 -13.60 2.86
N ALA A 587 3.62 -14.28 1.74
CA ALA A 587 4.65 -15.29 1.63
C ALA A 587 5.68 -14.86 0.58
N ILE A 588 6.95 -14.81 0.98
CA ILE A 588 8.08 -14.49 0.12
C ILE A 588 8.85 -15.78 -0.12
N ALA A 589 8.74 -16.33 -1.33
CA ALA A 589 9.29 -17.62 -1.68
C ALA A 589 10.61 -17.48 -2.44
N VAL A 590 11.63 -18.23 -2.01
CA VAL A 590 12.93 -18.29 -2.67
C VAL A 590 13.01 -19.54 -3.54
N GLY A 591 13.30 -19.36 -4.82
CA GLY A 591 13.54 -20.44 -5.78
C GLY A 591 14.92 -20.37 -6.41
N ALA A 592 15.28 -21.38 -7.20
CA ALA A 592 16.51 -21.39 -7.97
C ALA A 592 16.25 -21.60 -9.47
N ASN A 593 16.90 -20.79 -10.31
CA ASN A 593 16.62 -20.69 -11.76
C ASN A 593 16.87 -21.99 -12.54
N GLN A 594 17.76 -22.85 -12.04
CA GLN A 594 18.13 -24.12 -12.68
C GLN A 594 17.62 -25.34 -11.90
N HIS A 595 16.68 -25.15 -10.96
CA HIS A 595 16.15 -26.24 -10.16
C HIS A 595 15.19 -27.10 -10.98
N GLY A 596 15.53 -28.38 -11.15
CA GLY A 596 14.71 -29.33 -11.88
C GLY A 596 13.54 -29.78 -11.01
N ASN A 597 12.35 -29.24 -11.28
CA ASN A 597 11.15 -29.62 -10.55
C ASN A 597 10.80 -31.11 -10.76
N SER A 598 10.41 -31.83 -9.70
CA SER A 598 10.22 -33.28 -9.74
C SER A 598 8.97 -33.76 -10.52
N ARG A 599 8.19 -32.85 -11.11
CA ARG A 599 6.98 -33.18 -11.87
C ARG A 599 7.32 -33.89 -13.19
N LEU A 600 6.46 -34.81 -13.61
CA LEU A 600 6.64 -35.62 -14.81
C LEU A 600 5.66 -35.21 -15.91
N GLU A 601 6.16 -34.89 -17.10
CA GLU A 601 5.32 -34.64 -18.27
C GLU A 601 4.59 -35.93 -18.66
N PHE A 602 3.28 -35.85 -18.89
CA PHE A 602 2.50 -36.98 -19.38
C PHE A 602 1.86 -36.73 -20.74
N GLY A 603 1.75 -35.47 -21.19
CA GLY A 603 1.38 -35.20 -22.57
C GLY A 603 1.20 -33.74 -22.92
N GLU A 604 0.93 -33.53 -24.20
CA GLU A 604 0.68 -32.22 -24.81
C GLU A 604 -0.74 -32.20 -25.38
N ALA A 605 -1.50 -31.17 -25.04
CA ALA A 605 -2.90 -31.04 -25.43
C ALA A 605 -3.07 -30.67 -26.90
N SER A 606 -4.19 -31.11 -27.46
CA SER A 606 -4.67 -30.65 -28.77
C SER A 606 -5.70 -29.52 -28.56
N LYS A 607 -5.59 -28.46 -29.38
CA LYS A 607 -6.60 -27.39 -29.39
C LYS A 607 -7.90 -27.87 -30.03
N VAL A 608 -9.00 -27.81 -29.29
CA VAL A 608 -10.36 -28.15 -29.73
C VAL A 608 -11.27 -26.95 -29.53
N VAL A 609 -11.58 -26.24 -30.61
CA VAL A 609 -12.33 -24.97 -30.57
C VAL A 609 -11.60 -23.95 -29.68
N SER A 610 -12.14 -23.62 -28.50
CA SER A 610 -11.55 -22.70 -27.51
C SER A 610 -10.74 -23.41 -26.42
N ASN A 611 -10.85 -24.73 -26.31
CA ASN A 611 -10.29 -25.47 -25.18
C ASN A 611 -9.06 -26.27 -25.60
N TRP A 612 -8.23 -26.60 -24.63
CA TRP A 612 -7.07 -27.46 -24.77
C TRP A 612 -7.36 -28.81 -24.13
N VAL A 613 -7.44 -29.85 -24.98
CA VAL A 613 -7.91 -31.17 -24.59
C VAL A 613 -6.77 -32.18 -24.68
N TYR A 614 -6.61 -32.98 -23.64
CA TYR A 614 -5.67 -34.09 -23.63
C TYR A 614 -6.31 -35.36 -23.08
N ASP A 615 -6.27 -36.43 -23.86
CA ASP A 615 -6.74 -37.75 -23.45
C ASP A 615 -5.56 -38.54 -22.85
N TRP A 616 -5.59 -38.74 -21.53
CA TRP A 616 -4.57 -39.51 -20.83
C TRP A 616 -4.95 -40.99 -20.81
N GLU A 617 -4.17 -41.79 -21.54
CA GLU A 617 -4.36 -43.24 -21.63
C GLU A 617 -3.73 -44.00 -20.46
N SER A 618 -4.18 -45.25 -20.25
CA SER A 618 -3.88 -46.10 -19.08
C SER A 618 -2.45 -46.64 -18.95
N SER A 619 -1.46 -46.08 -19.66
CA SER A 619 -0.08 -46.56 -19.66
C SER A 619 0.77 -46.07 -18.47
N THR A 620 0.26 -45.13 -17.68
CA THR A 620 0.98 -44.53 -16.55
C THR A 620 0.69 -45.29 -15.26
N SER A 621 1.74 -45.68 -14.52
CA SER A 621 1.62 -46.34 -13.22
C SER A 621 1.33 -45.32 -12.10
N LEU A 622 0.06 -44.92 -11.97
CA LEU A 622 -0.41 -44.17 -10.81
C LEU A 622 -0.79 -45.14 -9.68
N SER A 623 -0.42 -44.81 -8.44
CA SER A 623 -0.87 -45.51 -7.24
C SER A 623 -2.34 -45.20 -6.97
N ASP A 624 -3.17 -46.24 -6.83
CA ASP A 624 -4.56 -46.13 -6.39
C ASP A 624 -4.65 -45.44 -5.01
N ASP A 625 -5.81 -44.81 -4.73
CA ASP A 625 -6.09 -44.07 -3.49
C ASP A 625 -5.06 -42.97 -3.14
N SER A 626 -4.39 -42.41 -4.14
CA SER A 626 -3.37 -41.39 -3.94
C SER A 626 -3.76 -40.05 -4.55
N LEU A 627 -3.26 -38.97 -3.96
CA LEU A 627 -3.43 -37.61 -4.46
C LEU A 627 -2.30 -37.23 -5.42
N TYR A 628 -2.61 -36.42 -6.42
CA TYR A 628 -1.66 -35.93 -7.42
C TYR A 628 -1.92 -34.47 -7.74
N TYR A 629 -0.86 -33.68 -7.82
CA TYR A 629 -0.89 -32.42 -8.54
C TYR A 629 -0.97 -32.72 -10.03
N ILE A 630 -1.91 -32.08 -10.70
CA ILE A 630 -1.94 -31.97 -12.15
C ILE A 630 -1.64 -30.53 -12.50
N THR A 631 -0.56 -30.33 -13.25
CA THR A 631 -0.08 -29.01 -13.63
C THR A 631 -0.22 -28.86 -15.15
N ALA A 632 -0.90 -27.80 -15.58
CA ALA A 632 -0.94 -27.36 -16.96
C ALA A 632 0.03 -26.19 -17.15
N ILE A 633 0.93 -26.32 -18.13
CA ILE A 633 1.85 -25.26 -18.54
C ILE A 633 1.48 -24.86 -19.97
N GLY A 634 0.89 -23.68 -20.09
CA GLY A 634 0.67 -23.03 -21.38
C GLY A 634 1.96 -22.38 -21.85
N THR A 635 2.27 -22.46 -23.15
CA THR A 635 3.38 -21.75 -23.78
C THR A 635 2.90 -21.01 -25.02
N ASP A 636 3.15 -19.71 -25.13
CA ASP A 636 2.76 -18.92 -26.30
C ASP A 636 3.81 -18.88 -27.42
N ALA A 637 3.48 -18.21 -28.52
CA ALA A 637 4.31 -18.13 -29.73
C ALA A 637 5.68 -17.44 -29.53
N LEU A 638 5.89 -16.77 -28.39
CA LEU A 638 7.16 -16.16 -27.99
C LEU A 638 7.89 -16.96 -26.90
N PHE A 639 7.50 -18.23 -26.69
CA PHE A 639 8.06 -19.16 -25.70
C PHE A 639 7.86 -18.74 -24.24
N ARG A 640 6.86 -17.91 -23.94
CA ARG A 640 6.54 -17.53 -22.54
C ARG A 640 5.57 -18.54 -21.97
N THR A 641 5.60 -18.74 -20.65
CA THR A 641 4.82 -19.79 -19.99
C THR A 641 3.94 -19.29 -18.86
N GLY A 642 2.73 -19.81 -18.74
CA GLY A 642 1.93 -19.69 -17.52
C GLY A 642 1.59 -21.07 -16.96
N ILE A 643 1.56 -21.15 -15.63
CA ILE A 643 1.43 -22.40 -14.88
C ILE A 643 0.13 -22.36 -14.09
N SER A 644 -0.63 -23.44 -14.13
CA SER A 644 -1.78 -23.68 -13.29
C SER A 644 -1.71 -25.09 -12.74
N ALA A 645 -2.01 -25.27 -11.46
CA ALA A 645 -2.00 -26.57 -10.81
C ALA A 645 -3.33 -26.81 -10.08
N THR A 646 -3.82 -28.05 -10.16
CA THR A 646 -4.98 -28.52 -9.38
C THR A 646 -4.64 -29.83 -8.69
N LEU A 647 -5.31 -30.12 -7.58
CA LEU A 647 -5.14 -31.37 -6.85
C LEU A 647 -6.26 -32.36 -7.22
N ILE A 648 -5.91 -33.61 -7.50
CA ILE A 648 -6.88 -34.68 -7.78
C ILE A 648 -6.60 -35.93 -6.96
N ARG A 649 -7.61 -36.79 -6.83
CA ARG A 649 -7.48 -38.14 -6.27
C ARG A 649 -7.51 -39.17 -7.38
N TYR A 650 -6.45 -39.94 -7.56
CA TYR A 650 -6.48 -41.10 -8.44
C TYR A 650 -7.11 -42.29 -7.71
N HIS A 651 -8.21 -42.80 -8.26
CA HIS A 651 -8.87 -44.01 -7.76
C HIS A 651 -9.56 -44.73 -8.92
N CYS A 652 -9.09 -45.92 -9.29
CA CYS A 652 -9.58 -46.71 -10.43
C CYS A 652 -10.32 -48.00 -10.08
N ASN A 653 -10.53 -48.31 -8.80
CA ASN A 653 -11.33 -49.47 -8.44
C ASN A 653 -12.81 -49.26 -8.78
N LEU A 654 -13.21 -49.73 -9.97
CA LEU A 654 -14.57 -49.69 -10.54
C LEU A 654 -15.47 -50.83 -10.04
N ASN A 655 -14.96 -51.76 -9.20
CA ASN A 655 -15.80 -52.77 -8.55
C ASN A 655 -16.44 -52.19 -7.28
N ARG A 656 -17.25 -51.16 -7.45
CA ARG A 656 -17.99 -50.55 -6.35
C ARG A 656 -19.25 -51.34 -6.12
N VAL A 657 -19.48 -51.75 -4.88
CA VAL A 657 -20.74 -52.37 -4.51
C VAL A 657 -21.83 -51.31 -4.70
N LYS A 658 -22.91 -51.67 -5.39
CA LYS A 658 -24.05 -50.77 -5.56
C LYS A 658 -24.56 -50.39 -4.17
N GLY A 659 -24.78 -49.09 -3.92
CA GLY A 659 -25.16 -48.59 -2.59
C GLY A 659 -24.05 -48.56 -1.54
N ASP A 660 -22.78 -48.79 -1.89
CA ASP A 660 -21.61 -48.59 -1.02
C ASP A 660 -20.99 -47.22 -1.33
N TYR A 661 -21.31 -46.24 -0.49
CA TYR A 661 -20.94 -44.83 -0.64
C TYR A 661 -19.71 -44.45 0.16
N ASP A 662 -19.45 -45.12 1.29
CA ASP A 662 -18.29 -44.87 2.13
C ASP A 662 -17.04 -45.67 1.68
N GLY A 663 -17.22 -46.63 0.77
CA GLY A 663 -16.16 -47.40 0.13
C GLY A 663 -15.66 -48.57 0.97
N ASP A 664 -16.40 -49.00 2.00
CA ASP A 664 -16.01 -50.11 2.88
C ASP A 664 -16.18 -51.51 2.25
N GLY A 665 -16.77 -51.57 1.05
CA GLY A 665 -17.01 -52.79 0.29
C GLY A 665 -18.35 -53.47 0.61
N VAL A 666 -19.23 -52.86 1.42
CA VAL A 666 -20.48 -53.46 1.90
C VAL A 666 -21.62 -52.43 1.93
N SER A 667 -22.62 -52.56 1.05
CA SER A 667 -23.82 -51.71 1.12
C SER A 667 -24.69 -52.00 2.34
N ASN A 668 -24.71 -51.06 3.29
CA ASN A 668 -25.37 -51.19 4.59
C ASN A 668 -25.86 -49.82 5.14
N SER A 669 -26.33 -49.80 6.39
CA SER A 669 -26.88 -48.58 6.99
C SER A 669 -25.90 -47.41 7.13
N MET A 670 -24.59 -47.69 7.14
CA MET A 670 -23.54 -46.67 7.21
C MET A 670 -23.48 -45.86 5.92
N ASP A 671 -23.76 -46.46 4.76
CA ASP A 671 -23.84 -45.75 3.48
C ASP A 671 -24.99 -44.74 3.42
N ILE A 672 -26.11 -45.06 4.05
CA ILE A 672 -27.23 -44.13 4.19
C ILE A 672 -26.80 -42.94 5.04
N LEU A 673 -26.11 -43.18 6.15
CA LEU A 673 -25.60 -42.12 7.01
C LEU A 673 -24.56 -41.26 6.28
N PHE A 674 -23.66 -41.90 5.52
CA PHE A 674 -22.67 -41.22 4.69
C PHE A 674 -23.35 -40.29 3.67
N LEU A 675 -24.36 -40.78 2.96
CA LEU A 675 -25.11 -39.98 1.99
C LEU A 675 -25.90 -38.85 2.65
N ILE A 676 -26.45 -39.05 3.85
CA ILE A 676 -27.09 -37.96 4.64
C ILE A 676 -26.07 -36.87 4.97
N ASN A 677 -24.88 -37.26 5.40
CA ASN A 677 -23.83 -36.30 5.75
C ASN A 677 -23.37 -35.51 4.52
N TYR A 678 -23.21 -36.19 3.38
CA TYR A 678 -22.91 -35.54 2.11
C TYR A 678 -23.98 -34.54 1.69
N LEU A 679 -25.25 -34.95 1.67
CA LEU A 679 -26.35 -34.10 1.17
C LEU A 679 -26.72 -32.95 2.11
N TYR A 680 -26.55 -33.10 3.43
CA TYR A 680 -27.11 -32.16 4.41
C TYR A 680 -26.16 -31.66 5.49
N GLN A 681 -24.93 -32.17 5.57
CA GLN A 681 -23.98 -31.82 6.65
C GLN A 681 -22.57 -31.50 6.14
N ALA A 682 -22.42 -31.14 4.86
CA ALA A 682 -21.14 -30.84 4.23
C ALA A 682 -20.09 -31.97 4.38
N GLY A 683 -20.56 -33.22 4.43
CA GLY A 683 -19.68 -34.39 4.42
C GLY A 683 -19.01 -34.62 3.07
N ASP A 684 -18.04 -35.53 3.04
CA ASP A 684 -17.32 -35.88 1.81
C ASP A 684 -18.26 -36.45 0.74
N ALA A 685 -17.95 -36.18 -0.54
CA ALA A 685 -18.64 -36.81 -1.65
C ALA A 685 -18.48 -38.34 -1.59
N PRO A 686 -19.49 -39.13 -2.04
CA PRO A 686 -19.36 -40.58 -2.10
C PRO A 686 -18.10 -41.00 -2.83
N ILE A 687 -17.49 -42.10 -2.39
CA ILE A 687 -16.23 -42.58 -2.97
C ILE A 687 -16.37 -42.68 -4.49
N GLY A 688 -15.46 -42.02 -5.22
CA GLY A 688 -15.45 -41.68 -6.66
C GLY A 688 -16.72 -41.09 -7.27
N GLY A 689 -17.29 -40.12 -6.58
CA GLY A 689 -17.85 -38.94 -7.20
C GLY A 689 -19.22 -38.57 -6.67
N ALA A 690 -19.44 -37.26 -6.58
CA ALA A 690 -20.72 -36.64 -6.25
C ALA A 690 -21.90 -37.18 -7.09
N HIS A 691 -21.66 -37.50 -8.37
CA HIS A 691 -22.67 -38.04 -9.27
C HIS A 691 -23.26 -39.39 -8.81
N ARG A 692 -22.58 -40.13 -7.92
CA ARG A 692 -23.13 -41.36 -7.33
C ARG A 692 -24.24 -41.06 -6.32
N ALA A 693 -24.29 -39.86 -5.77
CA ALA A 693 -25.34 -39.49 -4.83
C ALA A 693 -26.72 -39.40 -5.50
N ASP A 694 -26.80 -39.28 -6.83
CA ASP A 694 -28.03 -39.40 -7.62
C ASP A 694 -28.35 -40.90 -7.79
N ALA A 695 -28.99 -41.47 -6.78
CA ALA A 695 -29.27 -42.90 -6.72
C ALA A 695 -30.40 -43.32 -7.65
N ASN A 696 -31.33 -42.39 -7.92
CA ASN A 696 -32.54 -42.64 -8.68
C ASN A 696 -32.45 -42.20 -10.17
N CYS A 697 -31.34 -41.55 -10.54
CA CYS A 697 -30.98 -41.09 -11.88
C CYS A 697 -31.89 -39.98 -12.44
N ASP A 698 -32.46 -39.14 -11.57
CA ASP A 698 -33.33 -38.03 -11.98
C ASP A 698 -32.56 -36.72 -12.21
N ASN A 699 -31.23 -36.73 -12.05
CA ASN A 699 -30.32 -35.59 -12.14
C ASN A 699 -30.59 -34.50 -11.09
N GLN A 700 -31.23 -34.84 -9.97
CA GLN A 700 -31.31 -34.02 -8.78
C GLN A 700 -30.59 -34.75 -7.64
N LEU A 701 -29.96 -34.00 -6.73
CA LEU A 701 -29.37 -34.55 -5.51
C LEU A 701 -30.25 -34.12 -4.34
N ASP A 702 -31.18 -34.98 -3.94
CA ASP A 702 -32.15 -34.64 -2.90
C ASP A 702 -32.59 -35.82 -2.02
N ILE A 703 -33.66 -35.63 -1.25
CA ILE A 703 -34.18 -36.66 -0.34
C ILE A 703 -34.70 -37.89 -1.10
N GLY A 704 -35.04 -37.75 -2.38
CA GLY A 704 -35.45 -38.81 -3.28
C GLY A 704 -34.37 -39.88 -3.44
N ASP A 705 -33.10 -39.50 -3.47
CA ASP A 705 -31.96 -40.42 -3.56
C ASP A 705 -31.78 -41.23 -2.28
N LEU A 706 -31.90 -40.57 -1.14
CA LEU A 706 -31.85 -41.22 0.16
C LEU A 706 -32.98 -42.24 0.31
N ILE A 707 -34.19 -41.88 -0.10
CA ILE A 707 -35.34 -42.80 -0.10
C ILE A 707 -35.06 -43.99 -1.02
N TYR A 708 -34.44 -43.77 -2.19
CA TYR A 708 -34.08 -44.82 -3.12
C TYR A 708 -33.11 -45.83 -2.49
N ILE A 709 -32.09 -45.33 -1.79
CA ILE A 709 -31.07 -46.16 -1.15
C ILE A 709 -31.60 -46.92 0.06
N VAL A 710 -32.45 -46.30 0.87
CA VAL A 710 -33.14 -46.98 1.98
C VAL A 710 -33.93 -48.18 1.45
N LYS A 711 -34.64 -48.02 0.32
CA LYS A 711 -35.38 -49.11 -0.32
C LYS A 711 -34.47 -50.21 -0.84
N TYR A 712 -33.36 -49.83 -1.48
CA TYR A 712 -32.39 -50.79 -1.98
C TYR A 712 -31.81 -51.66 -0.85
N ILE A 713 -31.33 -51.03 0.24
CA ILE A 713 -30.66 -51.73 1.36
C ILE A 713 -31.64 -52.55 2.21
N PHE A 714 -32.81 -52.00 2.53
CA PHE A 714 -33.71 -52.64 3.52
C PHE A 714 -34.93 -53.32 2.92
N GLU A 715 -35.41 -52.86 1.76
CA GLU A 715 -36.67 -53.32 1.16
C GLU A 715 -36.46 -54.20 -0.08
N GLY A 716 -35.21 -54.46 -0.47
CA GLY A 716 -34.87 -55.23 -1.68
C GLY A 716 -35.26 -54.51 -2.97
N GLY A 717 -35.20 -53.17 -2.96
CA GLY A 717 -35.42 -52.33 -4.14
C GLY A 717 -34.40 -52.57 -5.25
N GLU A 718 -34.61 -51.92 -6.39
CA GLU A 718 -33.65 -51.98 -7.50
C GLU A 718 -32.31 -51.34 -7.11
N ALA A 719 -31.22 -51.86 -7.69
CA ALA A 719 -29.90 -51.33 -7.44
C ALA A 719 -29.76 -49.91 -8.04
N PRO A 720 -29.06 -48.99 -7.36
CA PRO A 720 -28.75 -47.66 -7.88
C PRO A 720 -28.03 -47.72 -9.24
N CYS A 721 -28.25 -46.71 -10.08
CA CYS A 721 -27.81 -46.76 -11.47
C CYS A 721 -26.31 -46.59 -11.72
N TYR A 722 -25.56 -46.03 -10.77
CA TYR A 722 -24.11 -45.83 -10.88
C TYR A 722 -23.32 -47.10 -10.61
#